data_AF-A0A969TJ44-F1
#
_entry.id   AF-A0A969TJ44-F1
#
_cell.length_a   1.000
_cell.length_b   1.000
_cell.length_c   1.000
_cell.angle_alpha   90.00
_cell.angle_beta   90.00
_cell.angle_gamma   90.00
#
_symmetry.space_group_name_H-M   'P 1'
#
loop_
_entity.id
_entity.type
_entity.pdbx_description
1 polymer ?
#
loop_
_entity_poly.entity_id
_entity_poly.type
_entity_poly.pdbx_seq_one_letter_code
_entity_poly.pdbx_strand_id
1 'polypeptide(L)'
;MLAGDPLIAVSQAEKQARPGEVVLTTAAWSLLQYRAQGQVLPNGNVQLKAIDPWVAPRPLPAVDVRPDMVAALRSYIPPALLYRIDADQSQWLAELRRVTIVFLRVKGLHYDASDALPCIQSVMVSLQQVLYHYEGSINQFIMDDKGTVLIAAFGLAPLSHEDDAIRGVQAAMEMRTRMQQLGLGCSIGITSGRVFCGMRGNAHRADYALIGDVMNLAARLMQQSEPDVLCDQPTYEATLSHFSFAQWPPLVMKGRPQAVAIYQPLGEIVPLIHRPERTIGRQAERDLLIDQLHLMLAGQAAVVIIEAEAGMGKSHLVRALCRHAHTLHITNLIGGGHAIEHTSPYHAWRPIFWHITELDTVDHEPAAQRQHILARLQFDPQLIPLAPLLNALLPLDFAETERTMYLSGQTRAEQTRMLLVRLLQQALHRSPMLIVLEDGEWIDSASWSLAFDVVEWVRPLMLLIATRPLAQPEPTSYQRIRKHPLTQHMLLEQLNTEETLALLYQRLETSSLPQSVFAFITARAEGNPLFSEELAYALRDAGLITRTNGAYRVAETTPNLSQISFPESVQSVITSRIDRLPPAQQMTLKVASVIGPTFSLRLLRAIYPIERDCADLPAHVQELARLNLIVQQQSSDSDMTFAFKHMIIQEVVYSLLLFAQRRTLHRAVAEWYEASMADDLASAYPLLAHHWRHAGMIDRAIDYAQRAGEQALRHFANQEALSFLQQALALSQQHPPPLLHHVRALRQAGEASLNLGHLSQSRDYLEQALRLLQQPIPTTSLRLALALGHQIARQLWHRAGVRCPCPKEHASALDHEQILVYELLGSVCYFASQMLTTFYISLRNLNVTEQAGDPAALARAYSTMSIAIGAIPLHRLAALYRVYAHLTMEQTDQLATRAYVLNLTAIYDIGIGQWQRASAGLSEALAICERIGDQLRWGYNWSLLAQIAYYRGDIG
;
A
#
# COMPACT_ATOMS: atom_id res chain seq x y z
N MET A 1 46.09 -22.31 -5.40
CA MET A 1 45.96 -21.46 -4.20
C MET A 1 47.29 -20.75 -3.97
N LEU A 2 47.30 -19.63 -3.24
CA LEU A 2 48.52 -19.12 -2.61
C LEU A 2 48.62 -19.76 -1.21
N ALA A 3 49.74 -20.39 -0.90
CA ALA A 3 50.01 -21.10 0.34
C ALA A 3 51.53 -21.19 0.59
N GLY A 4 51.94 -21.70 1.75
CA GLY A 4 53.35 -21.84 2.14
C GLY A 4 54.05 -20.53 2.53
N ASP A 5 55.39 -20.57 2.54
CA ASP A 5 56.27 -19.53 3.10
C ASP A 5 55.90 -18.07 2.81
N PRO A 6 55.51 -17.66 1.58
CA PRO A 6 55.22 -16.24 1.31
C PRO A 6 54.07 -15.69 2.15
N LEU A 7 53.07 -16.53 2.46
CA LEU A 7 51.87 -16.14 3.20
C LEU A 7 52.16 -16.09 4.72
N ILE A 8 53.00 -17.02 5.20
CA ILE A 8 53.54 -17.02 6.57
C ILE A 8 54.40 -15.75 6.79
N ALA A 9 55.30 -15.43 5.86
CA ALA A 9 56.16 -14.26 5.93
C ALA A 9 55.36 -12.94 5.91
N VAL A 10 54.29 -12.85 5.12
CA VAL A 10 53.37 -11.71 5.13
C VAL A 10 52.68 -11.55 6.50
N SER A 11 52.18 -12.61 7.12
CA SER A 11 51.59 -12.53 8.48
C SER A 11 52.61 -12.14 9.56
N GLN A 12 53.89 -12.50 9.39
CA GLN A 12 54.96 -12.03 10.27
C GLN A 12 55.30 -10.55 10.07
N ALA A 13 55.25 -10.05 8.83
CA ALA A 13 55.44 -8.62 8.51
C ALA A 13 54.25 -7.75 8.99
N GLU A 14 53.02 -8.23 8.82
CA GLU A 14 51.80 -7.57 9.30
C GLU A 14 51.87 -7.24 10.80
N LYS A 15 52.30 -8.21 11.62
CA LYS A 15 52.45 -8.07 13.08
C LYS A 15 53.49 -7.03 13.52
N GLN A 16 54.23 -6.44 12.58
CA GLN A 16 55.26 -5.44 12.80
C GLN A 16 54.90 -4.07 12.18
N ALA A 17 53.93 -4.02 11.28
CA ALA A 17 53.47 -2.78 10.65
C ALA A 17 52.55 -2.00 11.60
N ARG A 18 52.79 -0.69 11.73
CA ARG A 18 51.87 0.22 12.42
C ARG A 18 50.93 0.89 11.41
N PRO A 19 49.79 1.46 11.84
CA PRO A 19 48.89 2.18 10.94
C PRO A 19 49.62 3.28 10.15
N GLY A 20 49.54 3.19 8.81
CA GLY A 20 50.24 4.09 7.89
C GLY A 20 51.64 3.64 7.45
N GLU A 21 52.16 2.52 7.99
CA GLU A 21 53.43 1.93 7.56
C GLU A 21 53.21 0.80 6.55
N VAL A 22 54.16 0.62 5.62
CA VAL A 22 54.23 -0.54 4.73
C VAL A 22 55.47 -1.34 5.10
N VAL A 23 55.30 -2.60 5.48
CA VAL A 23 56.40 -3.53 5.80
C VAL A 23 56.46 -4.63 4.76
N LEU A 24 57.65 -4.83 4.20
CA LEU A 24 57.96 -5.83 3.19
C LEU A 24 58.72 -7.00 3.83
N THR A 25 58.43 -8.21 3.38
CA THR A 25 59.24 -9.39 3.74
C THR A 25 60.64 -9.28 3.12
N THR A 26 61.65 -9.95 3.67
CA THR A 26 63.02 -9.94 3.11
C THR A 26 63.04 -10.35 1.63
N ALA A 27 62.19 -11.32 1.25
CA ALA A 27 62.02 -11.75 -0.14
C ALA A 27 61.38 -10.66 -1.02
N ALA A 28 60.30 -10.01 -0.57
CA ALA A 28 59.68 -8.91 -1.31
C ALA A 28 60.63 -7.70 -1.42
N TRP A 29 61.41 -7.42 -0.38
CA TRP A 29 62.43 -6.38 -0.40
C TRP A 29 63.54 -6.67 -1.42
N SER A 30 64.02 -7.91 -1.52
CA SER A 30 65.06 -8.27 -2.50
C SER A 30 64.65 -7.99 -3.96
N LEU A 31 63.34 -8.06 -4.25
CA LEU A 31 62.71 -7.78 -5.54
C LEU A 31 62.32 -6.30 -5.75
N LEU A 32 62.50 -5.43 -4.75
CA LEU A 32 62.09 -4.01 -4.79
C LEU A 32 63.23 -3.03 -4.45
N GLN A 33 64.28 -3.46 -3.75
CA GLN A 33 65.40 -2.64 -3.24
C GLN A 33 66.15 -1.80 -4.28
N TYR A 34 66.02 -2.10 -5.57
CA TYR A 34 66.61 -1.32 -6.66
C TYR A 34 65.71 -0.16 -7.17
N ARG A 35 64.51 0.00 -6.59
CA ARG A 35 63.52 1.07 -6.85
C ARG A 35 62.82 1.59 -5.59
N ALA A 36 63.40 1.32 -4.42
CA ALA A 36 62.78 1.62 -3.14
C ALA A 36 63.83 1.94 -2.07
N GLN A 37 63.44 2.76 -1.10
CA GLN A 37 64.21 3.05 0.09
C GLN A 37 63.46 2.47 1.31
N GLY A 38 64.18 1.81 2.21
CA GLY A 38 63.57 1.08 3.31
C GLY A 38 64.51 0.92 4.51
N GLN A 39 63.91 0.74 5.68
CA GLN A 39 64.58 0.56 6.96
C GLN A 39 64.43 -0.90 7.43
N VAL A 40 65.53 -1.60 7.62
CA VAL A 40 65.52 -2.99 8.11
C VAL A 40 65.03 -3.04 9.55
N LEU A 41 64.13 -3.97 9.84
CA LEU A 41 63.56 -4.27 11.15
C LEU A 41 64.34 -5.40 11.85
N PRO A 42 64.20 -5.59 13.18
CA PRO A 42 65.04 -6.51 13.96
C PRO A 42 65.03 -7.99 13.52
N ASN A 43 64.07 -8.41 12.70
CA ASN A 43 63.94 -9.77 12.16
C ASN A 43 64.29 -9.89 10.66
N GLY A 44 64.80 -8.83 10.02
CA GLY A 44 65.15 -8.82 8.59
C GLY A 44 64.01 -8.48 7.62
N ASN A 45 62.79 -8.20 8.10
CA ASN A 45 61.77 -7.50 7.30
C ASN A 45 62.21 -6.04 7.07
N VAL A 46 61.62 -5.35 6.09
CA VAL A 46 61.99 -3.97 5.75
C VAL A 46 60.78 -3.06 5.71
N GLN A 47 60.74 -2.04 6.57
CA GLN A 47 59.77 -0.96 6.50
C GLN A 47 60.10 -0.06 5.31
N LEU A 48 59.20 0.00 4.34
CA LEU A 48 59.28 0.87 3.18
C LEU A 48 59.18 2.35 3.61
N LYS A 49 60.06 3.20 3.07
CA LYS A 49 60.09 4.66 3.32
C LYS A 49 59.81 5.47 2.06
N ALA A 50 60.29 5.02 0.90
CA ALA A 50 60.02 5.65 -0.40
C ALA A 50 60.07 4.62 -1.54
N ILE A 51 59.46 4.96 -2.68
CA ILE A 51 59.50 4.22 -3.95
C ILE A 51 59.84 5.23 -5.07
N ASP A 52 60.67 4.82 -6.03
CA ASP A 52 60.98 5.62 -7.22
C ASP A 52 59.75 5.78 -8.14
N PRO A 53 59.65 6.86 -8.95
CA PRO A 53 58.38 7.34 -9.48
C PRO A 53 57.48 6.33 -10.20
N TRP A 54 56.18 6.56 -10.04
CA TRP A 54 55.07 5.68 -10.44
C TRP A 54 55.22 5.05 -11.83
N VAL A 55 55.41 3.73 -11.84
CA VAL A 55 55.17 2.92 -13.03
C VAL A 55 53.66 2.80 -13.23
N ALA A 56 53.14 3.39 -14.31
CA ALA A 56 51.73 3.26 -14.67
C ALA A 56 51.35 1.76 -14.76
N PRO A 57 50.28 1.32 -14.07
CA PRO A 57 49.90 -0.09 -14.05
C PRO A 57 49.54 -0.52 -15.47
N ARG A 58 50.28 -1.49 -16.03
CA ARG A 58 49.87 -2.13 -17.28
C ARG A 58 48.52 -2.82 -17.01
N PRO A 59 47.46 -2.53 -17.78
CA PRO A 59 46.25 -3.34 -17.71
C PRO A 59 46.63 -4.78 -18.05
N LEU A 60 46.03 -5.74 -17.36
CA LEU A 60 46.10 -7.14 -17.80
C LEU A 60 45.51 -7.19 -19.22
N PRO A 61 46.16 -7.84 -20.19
CA PRO A 61 45.59 -8.00 -21.52
C PRO A 61 44.25 -8.71 -21.38
N ALA A 62 43.22 -8.22 -22.08
CA ALA A 62 41.94 -8.88 -22.12
C ALA A 62 42.14 -10.32 -22.63
N VAL A 63 41.71 -11.30 -21.84
CA VAL A 63 41.80 -12.71 -22.23
C VAL A 63 40.75 -12.94 -23.30
N ASP A 64 41.19 -13.38 -24.48
CA ASP A 64 40.29 -13.78 -25.57
C ASP A 64 39.54 -15.06 -25.17
N VAL A 65 38.25 -14.92 -24.83
CA VAL A 65 37.43 -16.02 -24.31
C VAL A 65 36.88 -16.84 -25.47
N ARG A 66 37.72 -17.75 -25.97
CA ARG A 66 37.37 -18.71 -27.02
C ARG A 66 36.18 -19.59 -26.59
N PRO A 67 35.32 -20.08 -27.52
CA PRO A 67 34.12 -20.86 -27.16
C PRO A 67 34.38 -22.13 -26.34
N ASP A 68 35.52 -22.79 -26.53
CA ASP A 68 35.95 -23.94 -25.70
C ASP A 68 36.25 -23.54 -24.25
N MET A 69 36.76 -22.33 -24.04
CA MET A 69 37.02 -21.77 -22.71
C MET A 69 35.74 -21.37 -21.99
N VAL A 70 34.66 -21.02 -22.70
CA VAL A 70 33.36 -20.70 -22.08
C VAL A 70 32.82 -21.88 -21.28
N ALA A 71 32.90 -23.11 -21.83
CA ALA A 71 32.46 -24.32 -21.13
C ALA A 71 33.24 -24.55 -19.83
N ALA A 72 34.56 -24.35 -19.85
CA ALA A 72 35.41 -24.46 -18.66
C ALA A 72 35.16 -23.33 -17.65
N LEU A 73 35.01 -22.08 -18.10
CA LEU A 73 34.78 -20.93 -17.21
C LEU A 73 33.42 -21.03 -16.49
N ARG A 74 32.39 -21.55 -17.15
CA ARG A 74 31.06 -21.74 -16.53
C ARG A 74 31.11 -22.68 -15.32
N SER A 75 32.01 -23.65 -15.25
CA SER A 75 32.14 -24.52 -14.05
C SER A 75 32.69 -23.80 -12.81
N TYR A 76 33.21 -22.58 -12.95
CA TYR A 76 33.67 -21.74 -11.83
C TYR A 76 32.61 -20.71 -11.41
N ILE A 77 31.47 -20.64 -12.08
CA ILE A 77 30.35 -19.75 -11.74
C ILE A 77 29.26 -20.58 -11.03
N PRO A 78 28.80 -20.18 -9.82
CA PRO A 78 27.70 -20.86 -9.14
C PRO A 78 26.46 -21.04 -10.04
N PRO A 79 25.81 -22.22 -10.06
CA PRO A 79 24.64 -22.49 -10.90
C PRO A 79 23.49 -21.49 -10.72
N ALA A 80 23.28 -21.01 -9.48
CA ALA A 80 22.33 -19.95 -9.12
C ALA A 80 22.53 -18.63 -9.91
N LEU A 81 23.75 -18.37 -10.40
CA LEU A 81 24.06 -17.18 -11.19
C LEU A 81 23.98 -17.46 -12.69
N LEU A 82 24.47 -18.62 -13.16
CA LEU A 82 24.43 -19.00 -14.57
C LEU A 82 23.02 -18.83 -15.16
N TYR A 83 22.01 -19.30 -14.44
CA TYR A 83 20.60 -19.22 -14.83
C TYR A 83 20.09 -17.80 -15.14
N ARG A 84 20.59 -16.79 -14.42
CA ARG A 84 20.22 -15.37 -14.64
C ARG A 84 21.20 -14.64 -15.56
N ILE A 85 22.44 -15.09 -15.68
CA ILE A 85 23.42 -14.60 -16.67
C ILE A 85 22.98 -15.01 -18.09
N ASP A 86 22.51 -16.24 -18.28
CA ASP A 86 22.01 -16.73 -19.58
C ASP A 86 20.74 -15.99 -20.05
N ALA A 87 19.94 -15.52 -19.10
CA ALA A 87 18.77 -14.66 -19.33
C ALA A 87 19.12 -13.15 -19.42
N ASP A 88 20.42 -12.79 -19.40
CA ASP A 88 20.93 -11.41 -19.40
C ASP A 88 20.43 -10.50 -18.25
N GLN A 89 19.88 -11.10 -17.19
CA GLN A 89 19.33 -10.38 -16.03
C GLN A 89 20.43 -9.96 -15.03
N SER A 90 21.66 -9.75 -15.54
CA SER A 90 22.88 -9.48 -14.77
C SER A 90 22.76 -8.26 -13.84
N GLN A 91 22.08 -7.20 -14.30
CA GLN A 91 21.85 -5.97 -13.54
C GLN A 91 20.76 -6.13 -12.46
N TRP A 92 19.91 -7.15 -12.57
CA TRP A 92 18.79 -7.43 -11.66
C TRP A 92 19.03 -8.67 -10.77
N LEU A 93 20.27 -9.18 -10.74
CA LEU A 93 20.70 -10.27 -9.85
C LEU A 93 20.48 -9.97 -8.36
N ALA A 94 20.51 -8.70 -7.96
CA ALA A 94 20.54 -8.30 -6.56
C ALA A 94 19.13 -8.27 -5.93
N GLU A 95 18.94 -8.96 -4.81
CA GLU A 95 17.65 -9.11 -4.12
C GLU A 95 17.81 -9.42 -2.62
N LEU A 96 16.72 -9.32 -1.85
CA LEU A 96 16.67 -9.68 -0.43
C LEU A 96 15.95 -11.02 -0.26
N ARG A 97 16.64 -11.99 0.36
CA ARG A 97 16.13 -13.36 0.58
C ARG A 97 16.26 -13.77 2.04
N ARG A 98 15.40 -14.68 2.51
CA ARG A 98 15.73 -15.53 3.67
C ARG A 98 16.54 -16.71 3.13
N VAL A 99 17.70 -16.96 3.70
CA VAL A 99 18.64 -18.01 3.27
C VAL A 99 19.20 -18.72 4.49
N THR A 100 19.65 -19.97 4.29
CA THR A 100 20.39 -20.73 5.29
C THR A 100 21.86 -20.72 4.92
N ILE A 101 22.69 -20.12 5.76
CA ILE A 101 24.13 -19.98 5.58
C ILE A 101 24.84 -21.10 6.33
N VAL A 102 25.81 -21.76 5.68
CA VAL A 102 26.68 -22.77 6.29
C VAL A 102 28.14 -22.32 6.18
N PHE A 103 28.80 -22.19 7.32
CA PHE A 103 30.25 -22.01 7.45
C PHE A 103 30.87 -23.32 7.93
N LEU A 104 31.90 -23.83 7.25
CA LEU A 104 32.64 -25.03 7.62
C LEU A 104 34.14 -24.74 7.61
N ARG A 105 34.81 -25.00 8.74
CA ARG A 105 36.28 -24.93 8.90
C ARG A 105 36.85 -26.34 8.96
N VAL A 106 37.83 -26.64 8.11
CA VAL A 106 38.55 -27.93 8.11
C VAL A 106 39.74 -27.86 9.08
N LYS A 107 39.96 -28.93 9.85
CA LYS A 107 41.05 -29.11 10.82
C LYS A 107 41.89 -30.35 10.44
N GLY A 108 43.20 -30.29 10.63
CA GLY A 108 44.12 -31.41 10.36
C GLY A 108 44.78 -31.40 8.98
N LEU A 109 44.60 -30.34 8.17
CA LEU A 109 45.33 -30.18 6.91
C LEU A 109 46.78 -29.77 7.15
N HIS A 110 47.72 -30.53 6.60
CA HIS A 110 49.15 -30.22 6.59
C HIS A 110 49.55 -29.58 5.26
N TYR A 111 49.51 -28.24 5.18
CA TYR A 111 49.65 -27.50 3.92
C TYR A 111 51.01 -27.64 3.22
N ASP A 112 52.07 -27.93 3.99
CA ASP A 112 53.45 -28.04 3.50
C ASP A 112 53.83 -29.48 3.09
N ALA A 113 52.89 -30.43 3.19
CA ALA A 113 53.08 -31.81 2.78
C ALA A 113 52.94 -31.99 1.25
N SER A 114 53.69 -32.93 0.67
CA SER A 114 53.71 -33.17 -0.79
C SER A 114 52.36 -33.63 -1.37
N ASP A 115 51.47 -34.15 -0.54
CA ASP A 115 50.12 -34.63 -0.84
C ASP A 115 49.01 -33.63 -0.44
N ALA A 116 49.36 -32.44 0.05
CA ALA A 116 48.40 -31.42 0.49
C ALA A 116 47.40 -31.01 -0.61
N LEU A 117 47.87 -30.87 -1.87
CA LEU A 117 47.00 -30.52 -3.00
C LEU A 117 46.00 -31.64 -3.35
N PRO A 118 46.41 -32.92 -3.53
CA PRO A 118 45.48 -34.06 -3.59
C PRO A 118 44.49 -34.13 -2.43
N CYS A 119 44.93 -33.89 -1.20
CA CYS A 119 44.05 -33.88 -0.02
C CYS A 119 42.98 -32.77 -0.12
N ILE A 120 43.40 -31.53 -0.38
CA ILE A 120 42.50 -30.38 -0.54
C ILE A 120 41.52 -30.57 -1.72
N GLN A 121 41.97 -31.17 -2.83
CA GLN A 121 41.09 -31.51 -3.95
C GLN A 121 40.03 -32.55 -3.55
N SER A 122 40.42 -33.56 -2.77
CA SER A 122 39.52 -34.62 -2.29
C SER A 122 38.46 -34.06 -1.33
N VAL A 123 38.87 -33.14 -0.44
CA VAL A 123 38.00 -32.35 0.42
C VAL A 123 37.01 -31.53 -0.42
N MET A 124 37.50 -30.75 -1.40
CA MET A 124 36.64 -29.89 -2.22
C MET A 124 35.60 -30.68 -3.02
N VAL A 125 36.00 -31.80 -3.65
CA VAL A 125 35.08 -32.68 -4.39
C VAL A 125 34.02 -33.28 -3.47
N SER A 126 34.40 -33.74 -2.28
CA SER A 126 33.43 -34.31 -1.33
C SER A 126 32.44 -33.25 -0.80
N LEU A 127 32.91 -32.04 -0.49
CA LEU A 127 32.05 -30.94 -0.03
C LEU A 127 31.11 -30.44 -1.16
N GLN A 128 31.58 -30.42 -2.41
CA GLN A 128 30.75 -30.15 -3.59
C GLN A 128 29.67 -31.21 -3.79
N GLN A 129 30.01 -32.50 -3.69
CA GLN A 129 29.05 -33.59 -3.84
C GLN A 129 27.91 -33.50 -2.83
N VAL A 130 28.21 -33.26 -1.55
CA VAL A 130 27.18 -33.10 -0.52
C VAL A 130 26.33 -31.84 -0.76
N LEU A 131 26.95 -30.68 -0.94
CA LEU A 131 26.18 -29.44 -1.10
C LEU A 131 25.27 -29.47 -2.33
N TYR A 132 25.77 -29.93 -3.48
CA TYR A 132 24.97 -30.02 -4.70
C TYR A 132 23.93 -31.14 -4.65
N HIS A 133 24.11 -32.19 -3.83
CA HIS A 133 23.08 -33.21 -3.60
C HIS A 133 21.84 -32.64 -2.89
N TYR A 134 22.05 -31.77 -1.89
CA TYR A 134 20.98 -31.06 -1.17
C TYR A 134 20.57 -29.73 -1.84
N GLU A 135 21.04 -29.47 -3.06
CA GLU A 135 20.79 -28.27 -3.88
C GLU A 135 21.30 -26.94 -3.26
N GLY A 136 22.21 -27.01 -2.30
CA GLY A 136 22.94 -25.85 -1.78
C GLY A 136 24.04 -25.37 -2.74
N SER A 137 24.47 -24.12 -2.57
CA SER A 137 25.46 -23.49 -3.45
C SER A 137 26.71 -23.03 -2.68
N ILE A 138 27.90 -23.28 -3.24
CA ILE A 138 29.17 -22.76 -2.70
C ILE A 138 29.29 -21.29 -3.08
N ASN A 139 29.43 -20.43 -2.08
CA ASN A 139 29.71 -19.02 -2.26
C ASN A 139 31.22 -18.76 -2.34
N GLN A 140 32.01 -19.28 -1.38
CA GLN A 140 33.46 -19.09 -1.31
C GLN A 140 34.16 -20.28 -0.65
N PHE A 141 35.39 -20.58 -1.08
CA PHE A 141 36.32 -21.48 -0.39
C PHE A 141 37.65 -20.74 -0.22
N ILE A 142 38.05 -20.50 1.03
CA ILE A 142 39.09 -19.55 1.42
C ILE A 142 40.12 -20.23 2.32
N MET A 143 41.35 -19.77 2.29
CA MET A 143 42.39 -20.11 3.26
C MET A 143 42.86 -18.80 3.90
N ASP A 144 42.59 -18.62 5.19
CA ASP A 144 42.91 -17.40 5.93
C ASP A 144 43.52 -17.71 7.32
N ASP A 145 43.61 -16.71 8.21
CA ASP A 145 44.12 -16.83 9.58
C ASP A 145 43.34 -17.82 10.47
N LYS A 146 42.15 -18.26 10.03
CA LYS A 146 41.27 -19.21 10.72
C LYS A 146 41.38 -20.63 10.13
N GLY A 147 42.21 -20.82 9.11
CA GLY A 147 42.44 -22.08 8.40
C GLY A 147 41.72 -22.16 7.05
N THR A 148 41.43 -23.37 6.59
CA THR A 148 40.62 -23.60 5.38
C THR A 148 39.13 -23.53 5.71
N VAL A 149 38.41 -22.58 5.10
CA VAL A 149 37.00 -22.28 5.38
C VAL A 149 36.17 -22.32 4.09
N LEU A 150 35.09 -23.10 4.12
CA LEU A 150 34.01 -23.09 3.13
C LEU A 150 32.86 -22.21 3.61
N ILE A 151 32.29 -21.42 2.70
CA ILE A 151 31.06 -20.64 2.88
C ILE A 151 30.07 -21.09 1.81
N ALA A 152 28.93 -21.63 2.23
CA ALA A 152 27.84 -22.10 1.38
C ALA A 152 26.49 -21.52 1.81
N ALA A 153 25.49 -21.57 0.92
CA ALA A 153 24.15 -21.08 1.19
C ALA A 153 23.06 -21.89 0.45
N PHE A 154 21.91 -22.00 1.09
CA PHE A 154 20.66 -22.58 0.60
C PHE A 154 19.59 -21.46 0.54
N GLY A 155 18.61 -21.54 -0.36
CA GLY A 155 17.66 -20.45 -0.63
C GLY A 155 18.10 -19.47 -1.72
N LEU A 156 19.04 -19.87 -2.57
CA LEU A 156 19.51 -19.06 -3.71
C LEU A 156 18.86 -19.55 -5.00
N ALA A 157 17.99 -18.71 -5.59
CA ALA A 157 17.27 -19.06 -6.82
C ALA A 157 18.20 -19.54 -7.95
N PRO A 158 17.81 -20.56 -8.73
CA PRO A 158 16.51 -21.25 -8.69
C PRO A 158 16.40 -22.33 -7.59
N LEU A 159 17.47 -22.59 -6.82
CA LEU A 159 17.55 -23.63 -5.80
C LEU A 159 17.11 -23.07 -4.43
N SER A 160 15.81 -22.80 -4.33
CA SER A 160 15.17 -22.13 -3.20
C SER A 160 13.87 -22.83 -2.82
N HIS A 161 13.74 -23.18 -1.55
CA HIS A 161 12.78 -24.16 -1.05
C HIS A 161 12.28 -23.81 0.36
N GLU A 162 11.12 -24.36 0.72
CA GLU A 162 10.60 -24.23 2.10
C GLU A 162 11.52 -24.94 3.13
N ASP A 163 12.28 -25.95 2.70
CA ASP A 163 13.14 -26.80 3.51
C ASP A 163 14.64 -26.44 3.43
N ASP A 164 15.03 -25.26 2.95
CA ASP A 164 16.45 -24.85 2.86
C ASP A 164 17.19 -24.82 4.21
N ALA A 165 16.48 -24.61 5.32
CA ALA A 165 17.04 -24.76 6.66
C ALA A 165 17.35 -26.23 6.99
N ILE A 166 16.45 -27.13 6.60
CA ILE A 166 16.56 -28.57 6.82
C ILE A 166 17.72 -29.11 5.98
N ARG A 167 17.71 -28.85 4.67
CA ARG A 167 18.78 -29.18 3.71
C ARG A 167 20.15 -28.69 4.17
N GLY A 168 20.24 -27.47 4.70
CA GLY A 168 21.47 -26.93 5.28
C GLY A 168 22.00 -27.72 6.47
N VAL A 169 21.12 -28.27 7.31
CA VAL A 169 21.49 -29.15 8.43
C VAL A 169 21.82 -30.57 7.95
N GLN A 170 21.07 -31.16 7.01
CA GLN A 170 21.40 -32.48 6.41
C GLN A 170 22.80 -32.43 5.79
N ALA A 171 23.05 -31.45 4.94
CA ALA A 171 24.34 -31.25 4.28
C ALA A 171 25.47 -31.02 5.29
N ALA A 172 25.26 -30.26 6.37
CA ALA A 172 26.25 -30.10 7.42
C ALA A 172 26.58 -31.42 8.14
N MET A 173 25.58 -32.24 8.46
CA MET A 173 25.75 -33.52 9.14
C MET A 173 26.44 -34.55 8.24
N GLU A 174 26.12 -34.58 6.94
CA GLU A 174 26.85 -35.42 5.98
C GLU A 174 28.27 -34.89 5.75
N MET A 175 28.48 -33.58 5.54
CA MET A 175 29.82 -32.99 5.39
C MET A 175 30.72 -33.31 6.58
N ARG A 176 30.22 -33.24 7.83
CA ARG A 176 30.96 -33.67 9.03
C ARG A 176 31.40 -35.14 8.92
N THR A 177 30.48 -36.00 8.50
CA THR A 177 30.72 -37.45 8.34
C THR A 177 31.74 -37.73 7.23
N ARG A 178 31.68 -37.00 6.10
CA ARG A 178 32.66 -37.09 5.01
C ARG A 178 34.06 -36.63 5.43
N MET A 179 34.18 -35.55 6.19
CA MET A 179 35.49 -35.09 6.69
C MET A 179 36.11 -36.12 7.64
N GLN A 180 35.32 -36.72 8.53
CA GLN A 180 35.77 -37.81 9.40
C GLN A 180 36.25 -39.04 8.60
N GLN A 181 35.58 -39.39 7.51
CA GLN A 181 36.02 -40.47 6.59
C GLN A 181 37.36 -40.17 5.89
N LEU A 182 37.70 -38.90 5.69
CA LEU A 182 39.01 -38.44 5.18
C LEU A 182 40.07 -38.31 6.29
N GLY A 183 39.76 -38.68 7.54
CA GLY A 183 40.66 -38.52 8.69
C GLY A 183 40.80 -37.07 9.19
N LEU A 184 39.94 -36.16 8.73
CA LEU A 184 39.98 -34.74 9.03
C LEU A 184 38.91 -34.34 10.06
N GLY A 185 39.24 -33.36 10.90
CA GLY A 185 38.26 -32.72 11.77
C GLY A 185 37.54 -31.59 11.04
N CYS A 186 36.36 -31.20 11.52
CA CYS A 186 35.72 -29.96 11.09
C CYS A 186 34.97 -29.27 12.23
N SER A 187 34.72 -27.97 12.04
CA SER A 187 33.79 -27.16 12.84
C SER A 187 32.76 -26.57 11.89
N ILE A 188 31.47 -26.71 12.19
CA ILE A 188 30.40 -26.18 11.33
C ILE A 188 29.51 -25.21 12.12
N GLY A 189 29.08 -24.13 11.47
CA GLY A 189 28.14 -23.13 11.98
C GLY A 189 27.05 -22.83 10.96
N ILE A 190 25.78 -22.90 11.37
CA ILE A 190 24.60 -22.72 10.50
C ILE A 190 23.71 -21.59 11.01
N THR A 191 23.17 -20.76 10.12
CA THR A 191 22.24 -19.68 10.49
C THR A 191 21.20 -19.40 9.42
N SER A 192 19.97 -19.09 9.82
CA SER A 192 18.85 -18.87 8.90
C SER A 192 18.28 -17.46 9.05
N GLY A 193 18.29 -16.63 8.01
CA GLY A 193 17.75 -15.27 8.11
C GLY A 193 17.85 -14.43 6.84
N ARG A 194 17.44 -13.16 6.93
CA ARG A 194 17.44 -12.24 5.78
C ARG A 194 18.85 -11.76 5.43
N VAL A 195 19.20 -11.88 4.15
CA VAL A 195 20.52 -11.57 3.57
C VAL A 195 20.33 -10.85 2.24
N PHE A 196 21.14 -9.82 2.00
CA PHE A 196 21.32 -9.24 0.66
C PHE A 196 22.16 -10.20 -0.18
N CYS A 197 21.62 -10.62 -1.31
CA CYS A 197 22.29 -11.50 -2.26
C CYS A 197 22.47 -10.71 -3.57
N GLY A 198 23.70 -10.53 -4.06
CA GLY A 198 23.92 -9.74 -5.28
C GLY A 198 25.40 -9.57 -5.66
N MET A 199 25.66 -9.01 -6.84
CA MET A 199 27.02 -8.66 -7.29
C MET A 199 27.63 -7.53 -6.43
N ARG A 200 28.91 -7.67 -6.09
CA ARG A 200 29.72 -6.70 -5.34
C ARG A 200 31.05 -6.48 -6.05
N GLY A 201 31.23 -5.30 -6.65
CA GLY A 201 32.47 -4.89 -7.31
C GLY A 201 32.21 -3.90 -8.44
N ASN A 202 32.98 -4.01 -9.52
CA ASN A 202 32.82 -3.23 -10.75
C ASN A 202 32.90 -4.12 -12.00
N ALA A 203 32.78 -3.53 -13.19
CA ALA A 203 32.77 -4.25 -14.47
C ALA A 203 34.06 -5.03 -14.81
N HIS A 204 35.17 -4.80 -14.10
CA HIS A 204 36.43 -5.53 -14.29
C HIS A 204 36.68 -6.59 -13.21
N ARG A 205 36.06 -6.45 -12.02
CA ARG A 205 36.11 -7.43 -10.94
C ARG A 205 34.89 -7.26 -10.04
N ALA A 206 34.05 -8.28 -9.99
CA ALA A 206 32.96 -8.40 -9.02
C ALA A 206 32.85 -9.84 -8.53
N ASP A 207 32.57 -10.00 -7.24
CA ASP A 207 32.19 -11.28 -6.64
C ASP A 207 30.66 -11.30 -6.45
N TYR A 208 30.05 -12.48 -6.35
CA TYR A 208 28.74 -12.58 -5.71
C TYR A 208 28.91 -12.46 -4.20
N ALA A 209 28.05 -11.68 -3.56
CA ALA A 209 28.14 -11.36 -2.15
C ALA A 209 26.83 -11.70 -1.43
N LEU A 210 26.99 -12.37 -0.31
CA LEU A 210 25.96 -12.62 0.70
C LEU A 210 26.29 -11.73 1.89
N ILE A 211 25.43 -10.75 2.18
CA ILE A 211 25.66 -9.71 3.20
C ILE A 211 24.47 -9.66 4.17
N GLY A 212 24.72 -9.94 5.44
CA GLY A 212 23.72 -9.86 6.51
C GLY A 212 24.28 -10.33 7.85
N ASP A 213 23.61 -9.98 8.95
CA ASP A 213 24.07 -10.31 10.31
C ASP A 213 24.25 -11.81 10.56
N VAL A 214 23.46 -12.65 9.90
CA VAL A 214 23.56 -14.11 10.00
C VAL A 214 24.89 -14.65 9.48
N MET A 215 25.51 -14.03 8.45
CA MET A 215 26.85 -14.40 7.99
C MET A 215 27.90 -14.28 9.12
N ASN A 216 27.81 -13.20 9.90
CA ASN A 216 28.70 -12.95 11.03
C ASN A 216 28.43 -13.88 12.22
N LEU A 217 27.21 -14.40 12.33
CA LEU A 217 26.81 -15.37 13.35
C LEU A 217 27.29 -16.78 12.98
N ALA A 218 27.06 -17.28 11.77
CA ALA A 218 27.54 -18.58 11.31
C ALA A 218 29.07 -18.70 11.42
N ALA A 219 29.81 -17.66 11.02
CA ALA A 219 31.26 -17.60 11.15
C ALA A 219 31.75 -17.69 12.62
N ARG A 220 30.94 -17.25 13.59
CA ARG A 220 31.24 -17.37 15.04
C ARG A 220 30.84 -18.74 15.60
N LEU A 221 29.70 -19.29 15.18
CA LEU A 221 29.29 -20.66 15.54
C LEU A 221 30.35 -21.68 15.07
N MET A 222 30.81 -21.55 13.82
CA MET A 222 31.92 -22.34 13.24
C MET A 222 33.26 -22.16 13.96
N GLN A 223 33.49 -21.04 14.66
CA GLN A 223 34.69 -20.86 15.48
C GLN A 223 34.59 -21.59 16.82
N GLN A 224 33.40 -21.60 17.44
CA GLN A 224 33.12 -22.19 18.74
C GLN A 224 32.78 -23.69 18.71
N SER A 225 32.37 -24.23 17.56
CA SER A 225 31.99 -25.65 17.45
C SER A 225 33.20 -26.59 17.47
N GLU A 226 33.41 -27.28 18.59
CA GLU A 226 34.52 -28.21 18.79
C GLU A 226 33.98 -29.59 19.21
N PRO A 227 33.93 -30.60 18.33
CA PRO A 227 34.18 -30.62 16.88
C PRO A 227 32.90 -30.92 16.08
N ASP A 228 31.93 -30.00 16.13
CA ASP A 228 30.53 -30.33 15.84
C ASP A 228 29.80 -29.36 14.91
N VAL A 229 28.50 -29.61 14.69
CA VAL A 229 27.57 -28.68 14.04
C VAL A 229 26.88 -27.84 15.11
N LEU A 230 26.89 -26.51 14.98
CA LEU A 230 26.08 -25.60 15.81
C LEU A 230 25.20 -24.72 14.92
N CYS A 231 23.97 -24.44 15.36
CA CYS A 231 23.05 -23.54 14.69
C CYS A 231 22.43 -22.48 15.62
N ASP A 232 21.87 -21.43 15.02
CA ASP A 232 21.14 -20.38 15.74
C ASP A 232 19.65 -20.71 15.97
N GLN A 233 19.01 -19.93 16.84
CA GLN A 233 17.58 -20.05 17.17
C GLN A 233 16.67 -20.09 15.90
N PRO A 234 16.79 -19.18 14.91
CA PRO A 234 15.99 -19.27 13.67
C PRO A 234 16.23 -20.48 12.77
N THR A 235 17.40 -21.13 12.85
CA THR A 235 17.63 -22.42 12.17
C THR A 235 17.00 -23.55 12.98
N TYR A 236 17.23 -23.58 14.29
CA TYR A 236 16.66 -24.57 15.20
C TYR A 236 15.12 -24.61 15.07
N GLU A 237 14.44 -23.47 15.16
CA GLU A 237 12.99 -23.35 14.99
C GLU A 237 12.51 -23.90 13.64
N ALA A 238 13.19 -23.52 12.55
CA ALA A 238 12.87 -23.97 11.19
C ALA A 238 13.22 -25.44 10.88
N THR A 239 13.82 -26.18 11.83
CA THR A 239 14.33 -27.56 11.60
C THR A 239 14.02 -28.56 12.72
N LEU A 240 13.46 -28.12 13.86
CA LEU A 240 13.11 -28.89 15.07
C LEU A 240 12.32 -30.19 14.84
N SER A 241 11.62 -30.25 13.71
CA SER A 241 10.78 -31.33 13.21
C SER A 241 11.48 -32.41 12.41
N HIS A 242 12.58 -32.03 11.75
CA HIS A 242 13.37 -32.89 10.90
C HIS A 242 14.67 -33.27 11.59
N PHE A 243 15.05 -32.64 12.71
CA PHE A 243 16.14 -33.09 13.56
C PHE A 243 15.83 -33.00 15.04
N SER A 244 16.34 -33.97 15.78
CA SER A 244 16.56 -33.85 17.22
C SER A 244 17.74 -32.92 17.53
N PHE A 245 17.70 -32.22 18.67
CA PHE A 245 18.69 -31.20 19.05
C PHE A 245 19.12 -31.31 20.52
N ALA A 246 20.35 -30.88 20.81
CA ALA A 246 20.81 -30.51 22.14
C ALA A 246 20.96 -28.98 22.26
N GLN A 247 20.74 -28.42 23.46
CA GLN A 247 20.92 -26.99 23.73
C GLN A 247 22.37 -26.69 24.19
N TRP A 248 22.96 -25.63 23.65
CA TRP A 248 24.34 -25.22 23.91
C TRP A 248 24.40 -23.93 24.75
N PRO A 249 25.44 -23.69 25.57
CA PRO A 249 25.60 -22.45 26.34
C PRO A 249 25.47 -21.16 25.49
N PRO A 250 24.63 -20.19 25.89
CA PRO A 250 24.42 -18.95 25.13
C PRO A 250 25.69 -18.10 24.98
N LEU A 251 25.93 -17.56 23.77
CA LEU A 251 27.13 -16.80 23.45
C LEU A 251 26.89 -15.28 23.50
N VAL A 252 27.61 -14.58 24.36
CA VAL A 252 27.66 -13.09 24.39
C VAL A 252 28.59 -12.58 23.29
N MET A 253 28.23 -11.48 22.62
CA MET A 253 28.85 -11.08 21.37
C MET A 253 29.34 -9.64 21.38
N LYS A 254 30.60 -9.41 20.97
CA LYS A 254 31.09 -8.05 20.69
C LYS A 254 30.19 -7.40 19.62
N GLY A 255 29.46 -6.36 20.02
CA GLY A 255 28.43 -5.67 19.23
C GLY A 255 26.97 -5.93 19.62
N ARG A 256 26.65 -6.95 20.45
CA ARG A 256 25.28 -7.22 20.95
C ARG A 256 25.32 -7.52 22.46
N PRO A 257 24.61 -6.75 23.31
CA PRO A 257 24.70 -6.89 24.77
C PRO A 257 23.93 -8.10 25.34
N GLN A 258 23.02 -8.71 24.56
CA GLN A 258 22.29 -9.92 24.92
C GLN A 258 23.01 -11.17 24.42
N ALA A 259 22.96 -12.25 25.20
CA ALA A 259 23.48 -13.56 24.79
C ALA A 259 22.55 -14.21 23.76
N VAL A 260 23.12 -14.90 22.77
CA VAL A 260 22.39 -15.60 21.71
C VAL A 260 22.29 -17.09 22.05
N ALA A 261 21.09 -17.67 21.98
CA ALA A 261 20.87 -19.11 22.14
C ALA A 261 21.42 -19.91 20.96
N ILE A 262 21.95 -21.10 21.23
CA ILE A 262 22.67 -21.96 20.29
C ILE A 262 22.23 -23.41 20.48
N TYR A 263 22.15 -24.16 19.37
CA TYR A 263 21.66 -25.54 19.34
C TYR A 263 22.60 -26.45 18.52
N GLN A 264 22.57 -27.75 18.78
CA GLN A 264 23.37 -28.78 18.11
C GLN A 264 22.43 -29.86 17.53
N PRO A 265 22.35 -30.07 16.21
CA PRO A 265 21.54 -31.12 15.58
C PRO A 265 22.12 -32.52 15.80
N LEU A 266 21.25 -33.53 15.88
CA LEU A 266 21.61 -34.90 16.26
C LEU A 266 21.21 -35.98 15.21
N GLY A 267 20.06 -35.89 14.52
CA GLY A 267 19.65 -36.86 13.48
C GLY A 267 18.21 -36.70 12.95
N GLU A 268 17.93 -37.28 11.76
CA GLU A 268 16.83 -36.93 10.81
C GLU A 268 15.41 -37.53 11.02
N ILE A 269 14.37 -36.89 10.42
CA ILE A 269 12.93 -37.28 10.36
C ILE A 269 12.29 -36.84 8.99
N VAL A 270 11.24 -37.52 8.48
CA VAL A 270 10.69 -37.45 7.06
C VAL A 270 9.14 -37.71 7.09
N PRO A 271 8.18 -37.10 6.31
CA PRO A 271 7.90 -37.29 4.84
C PRO A 271 7.19 -36.12 4.05
N LEU A 272 6.39 -36.37 2.97
CA LEU A 272 6.10 -35.45 1.82
C LEU A 272 4.62 -34.97 1.54
N ILE A 273 3.94 -35.17 0.36
CA ILE A 273 2.80 -34.31 -0.17
C ILE A 273 1.50 -34.93 -1.13
N HIS A 274 1.01 -34.58 -2.42
CA HIS A 274 -0.31 -34.40 -3.35
C HIS A 274 -1.59 -35.32 -3.62
N ARG A 275 -2.80 -35.00 -4.25
CA ARG A 275 -3.63 -33.86 -4.94
C ARG A 275 -5.21 -34.16 -4.99
N PRO A 276 -6.30 -33.43 -5.51
CA PRO A 276 -6.94 -32.03 -5.50
C PRO A 276 -8.40 -31.87 -4.81
N GLU A 277 -9.40 -30.99 -5.22
CA GLU A 277 -10.56 -30.46 -4.37
C GLU A 277 -12.01 -30.02 -4.90
N ARG A 278 -12.98 -29.76 -3.95
CA ARG A 278 -14.26 -28.94 -4.02
C ARG A 278 -14.62 -28.29 -2.63
N THR A 279 -15.57 -27.34 -2.46
CA THR A 279 -15.76 -26.45 -1.25
C THR A 279 -16.93 -26.74 -0.25
N ILE A 280 -16.78 -26.39 1.05
CA ILE A 280 -17.44 -27.04 2.22
C ILE A 280 -17.51 -26.12 3.46
N GLY A 281 -18.29 -26.49 4.50
CA GLY A 281 -18.06 -26.08 5.89
C GLY A 281 -18.74 -24.79 6.37
N ARG A 282 -19.77 -24.30 5.66
CA ARG A 282 -20.48 -23.05 5.98
C ARG A 282 -21.97 -23.16 5.66
N GLN A 283 -22.66 -24.12 6.28
CA GLN A 283 -24.03 -24.44 5.88
C GLN A 283 -25.04 -23.44 6.46
N ALA A 284 -24.97 -23.14 7.75
CA ALA A 284 -25.87 -22.16 8.39
C ALA A 284 -25.73 -20.75 7.79
N GLU A 285 -24.50 -20.32 7.47
CA GLU A 285 -24.24 -19.02 6.85
C GLU A 285 -24.76 -18.96 5.41
N ARG A 286 -24.63 -20.06 4.65
CA ARG A 286 -25.25 -20.17 3.32
C ARG A 286 -26.76 -20.11 3.39
N ASP A 287 -27.37 -20.86 4.30
CA ASP A 287 -28.82 -20.96 4.41
C ASP A 287 -29.40 -19.60 4.84
N LEU A 288 -28.75 -18.88 5.76
CA LEU A 288 -29.09 -17.49 6.07
C LEU A 288 -28.99 -16.56 4.85
N LEU A 289 -27.91 -16.64 4.06
CA LEU A 289 -27.78 -15.83 2.83
C LEU A 289 -28.86 -16.16 1.79
N ILE A 290 -29.32 -17.42 1.73
CA ILE A 290 -30.40 -17.88 0.86
C ILE A 290 -31.76 -17.36 1.38
N ASP A 291 -32.00 -17.40 2.69
CA ASP A 291 -33.20 -16.82 3.31
C ASP A 291 -33.31 -15.31 3.07
N GLN A 292 -32.21 -14.56 3.20
CA GLN A 292 -32.18 -13.12 2.90
C GLN A 292 -32.46 -12.84 1.40
N LEU A 293 -31.97 -13.72 0.51
CA LEU A 293 -32.26 -13.65 -0.91
C LEU A 293 -33.74 -13.99 -1.23
N HIS A 294 -34.37 -14.89 -0.47
CA HIS A 294 -35.81 -15.15 -0.56
C HIS A 294 -36.65 -13.98 -0.01
N LEU A 295 -36.22 -13.29 1.06
CA LEU A 295 -36.86 -12.07 1.55
C LEU A 295 -36.82 -10.93 0.52
N MET A 296 -35.70 -10.78 -0.21
CA MET A 296 -35.62 -9.87 -1.36
C MET A 296 -36.64 -10.25 -2.45
N LEU A 297 -36.72 -11.53 -2.84
CA LEU A 297 -37.71 -12.01 -3.81
C LEU A 297 -39.17 -11.81 -3.35
N ALA A 298 -39.42 -11.75 -2.05
CA ALA A 298 -40.71 -11.39 -1.45
C ALA A 298 -41.00 -9.87 -1.44
N GLY A 299 -40.18 -9.05 -2.11
CA GLY A 299 -40.39 -7.61 -2.26
C GLY A 299 -39.73 -6.74 -1.17
N GLN A 300 -38.96 -7.34 -0.26
CA GLN A 300 -38.26 -6.60 0.80
C GLN A 300 -36.86 -6.16 0.36
N ALA A 301 -36.16 -5.40 1.21
CA ALA A 301 -34.73 -5.19 1.09
C ALA A 301 -34.01 -5.94 2.21
N ALA A 302 -32.90 -6.58 1.88
CA ALA A 302 -32.09 -7.36 2.81
C ALA A 302 -30.64 -6.88 2.77
N VAL A 303 -30.02 -6.72 3.94
CA VAL A 303 -28.63 -6.25 4.04
C VAL A 303 -27.85 -7.24 4.88
N VAL A 304 -26.70 -7.69 4.38
CA VAL A 304 -25.83 -8.61 5.11
C VAL A 304 -24.40 -8.08 5.09
N ILE A 305 -23.80 -7.96 6.28
CA ILE A 305 -22.37 -7.66 6.44
C ILE A 305 -21.68 -8.97 6.85
N ILE A 306 -20.85 -9.53 5.98
CA ILE A 306 -19.93 -10.63 6.30
C ILE A 306 -18.62 -10.03 6.78
N GLU A 307 -18.35 -10.14 8.07
CA GLU A 307 -17.12 -9.69 8.71
C GLU A 307 -16.24 -10.88 9.05
N ALA A 308 -14.98 -10.89 8.61
CA ALA A 308 -14.05 -11.97 8.92
C ALA A 308 -12.60 -11.58 8.63
N GLU A 309 -11.66 -12.33 9.19
CA GLU A 309 -10.24 -12.20 8.86
C GLU A 309 -9.87 -12.66 7.43
N ALA A 310 -8.61 -12.45 7.06
CA ALA A 310 -8.03 -13.02 5.85
C ALA A 310 -8.05 -14.56 5.88
N GLY A 311 -8.37 -15.19 4.74
CA GLY A 311 -8.44 -16.66 4.62
C GLY A 311 -9.73 -17.32 5.16
N MET A 312 -10.57 -16.59 5.91
CA MET A 312 -11.80 -17.11 6.55
C MET A 312 -12.96 -17.49 5.60
N GLY A 313 -12.73 -17.46 4.27
CA GLY A 313 -13.67 -17.98 3.28
C GLY A 313 -14.70 -16.97 2.74
N LYS A 314 -14.64 -15.67 3.11
CA LYS A 314 -15.57 -14.62 2.66
C LYS A 314 -15.92 -14.70 1.16
N SER A 315 -14.91 -14.56 0.29
CA SER A 315 -15.10 -14.60 -1.16
C SER A 315 -15.56 -15.95 -1.70
N HIS A 316 -15.43 -17.04 -0.93
CA HIS A 316 -16.06 -18.29 -1.33
C HIS A 316 -17.56 -18.29 -1.06
N LEU A 317 -18.00 -17.81 0.11
CA LEU A 317 -19.42 -17.62 0.42
C LEU A 317 -20.09 -16.66 -0.60
N VAL A 318 -19.44 -15.54 -0.93
CA VAL A 318 -19.86 -14.64 -2.01
C VAL A 318 -20.07 -15.39 -3.33
N ARG A 319 -19.04 -16.12 -3.80
CA ARG A 319 -19.12 -16.91 -5.05
C ARG A 319 -20.13 -18.05 -4.97
N ALA A 320 -20.47 -18.55 -3.79
CA ALA A 320 -21.50 -19.57 -3.61
C ALA A 320 -22.90 -18.95 -3.73
N LEU A 321 -23.14 -17.81 -3.09
CA LEU A 321 -24.41 -17.09 -3.19
C LEU A 321 -24.67 -16.60 -4.61
N CYS A 322 -23.69 -15.95 -5.27
CA CYS A 322 -23.87 -15.44 -6.64
C CYS A 322 -24.22 -16.57 -7.63
N ARG A 323 -23.64 -17.76 -7.47
CA ARG A 323 -24.01 -18.94 -8.29
C ARG A 323 -25.45 -19.41 -8.03
N HIS A 324 -25.95 -19.30 -6.79
CA HIS A 324 -27.34 -19.64 -6.49
C HIS A 324 -28.34 -18.57 -6.96
N ALA A 325 -28.01 -17.29 -6.76
CA ALA A 325 -28.75 -16.15 -7.29
C ALA A 325 -28.91 -16.25 -8.82
N HIS A 326 -27.86 -16.63 -9.54
CA HIS A 326 -27.92 -16.89 -10.98
C HIS A 326 -28.85 -18.05 -11.36
N THR A 327 -28.98 -19.11 -10.52
CA THR A 327 -29.98 -20.18 -10.75
C THR A 327 -31.42 -19.73 -10.47
N LEU A 328 -31.61 -18.56 -9.86
CA LEU A 328 -32.90 -17.93 -9.60
C LEU A 328 -33.16 -16.69 -10.49
N HIS A 329 -32.35 -16.52 -11.55
CA HIS A 329 -32.42 -15.39 -12.50
C HIS A 329 -32.29 -13.99 -11.85
N ILE A 330 -31.60 -13.90 -10.71
CA ILE A 330 -31.24 -12.63 -10.07
C ILE A 330 -29.98 -12.08 -10.74
N THR A 331 -29.98 -10.77 -11.01
CA THR A 331 -28.84 -10.07 -11.57
C THR A 331 -27.81 -9.82 -10.46
N ASN A 332 -26.60 -10.39 -10.61
CA ASN A 332 -25.50 -10.22 -9.67
C ASN A 332 -24.60 -9.07 -10.12
N LEU A 333 -24.40 -8.06 -9.28
CA LEU A 333 -23.48 -6.95 -9.54
C LEU A 333 -22.41 -6.93 -8.45
N ILE A 334 -21.13 -7.03 -8.82
CA ILE A 334 -20.02 -7.13 -7.87
C ILE A 334 -19.13 -5.89 -8.03
N GLY A 335 -18.90 -5.22 -6.91
CA GLY A 335 -17.94 -4.14 -6.71
C GLY A 335 -16.95 -4.48 -5.60
N GLY A 336 -15.92 -3.66 -5.39
CA GLY A 336 -15.00 -3.88 -4.27
C GLY A 336 -13.98 -2.79 -4.02
N GLY A 337 -13.54 -2.70 -2.77
CA GLY A 337 -12.47 -1.81 -2.32
C GLY A 337 -11.09 -2.28 -2.81
N HIS A 338 -10.18 -1.34 -3.06
CA HIS A 338 -8.81 -1.64 -3.52
C HIS A 338 -7.81 -0.77 -2.76
N ALA A 339 -6.76 -1.38 -2.19
CA ALA A 339 -5.84 -0.71 -1.26
C ALA A 339 -5.14 0.55 -1.83
N ILE A 340 -5.01 0.65 -3.16
CA ILE A 340 -4.41 1.82 -3.84
C ILE A 340 -5.50 2.83 -4.29
N GLU A 341 -6.70 2.36 -4.61
CA GLU A 341 -7.77 3.14 -5.26
C GLU A 341 -8.90 3.56 -4.29
N HIS A 342 -8.79 3.20 -3.00
CA HIS A 342 -9.69 3.57 -1.87
C HIS A 342 -9.89 5.09 -1.67
N THR A 343 -9.25 5.91 -2.51
CA THR A 343 -9.26 7.37 -2.49
C THR A 343 -9.96 7.98 -3.71
N SER A 344 -10.33 7.18 -4.71
CA SER A 344 -11.20 7.60 -5.80
C SER A 344 -12.65 7.57 -5.30
N PRO A 345 -13.44 8.66 -5.41
CA PRO A 345 -14.84 8.65 -5.02
C PRO A 345 -15.63 7.55 -5.73
N TYR A 346 -16.51 6.89 -4.99
CA TYR A 346 -17.43 5.85 -5.48
C TYR A 346 -16.75 4.66 -6.17
N HIS A 347 -15.46 4.38 -5.91
CA HIS A 347 -14.67 3.40 -6.69
C HIS A 347 -15.33 2.02 -6.75
N ALA A 348 -15.76 1.52 -5.58
CA ALA A 348 -16.38 0.21 -5.46
C ALA A 348 -17.68 0.08 -6.29
N TRP A 349 -18.34 1.19 -6.62
CA TRP A 349 -19.58 1.21 -7.40
C TRP A 349 -19.36 1.28 -8.92
N ARG A 350 -18.13 1.51 -9.41
CA ARG A 350 -17.86 1.65 -10.86
C ARG A 350 -18.35 0.45 -11.69
N PRO A 351 -18.02 -0.82 -11.36
CA PRO A 351 -18.45 -1.96 -12.18
C PRO A 351 -19.98 -2.15 -12.16
N ILE A 352 -20.59 -1.89 -11.00
CA ILE A 352 -22.04 -1.99 -10.75
C ILE A 352 -22.80 -1.03 -11.68
N PHE A 353 -22.39 0.23 -11.76
CA PHE A 353 -23.04 1.21 -12.64
C PHE A 353 -22.66 1.07 -14.11
N TRP A 354 -21.45 0.60 -14.44
CA TRP A 354 -21.05 0.34 -15.82
C TRP A 354 -22.01 -0.68 -16.49
N HIS A 355 -22.33 -1.75 -15.77
CA HIS A 355 -23.27 -2.77 -16.25
C HIS A 355 -24.74 -2.32 -16.20
N ILE A 356 -25.19 -1.63 -15.14
CA ILE A 356 -26.57 -1.07 -15.08
C ILE A 356 -26.87 -0.10 -16.24
N THR A 357 -25.86 0.68 -16.63
CA THR A 357 -25.98 1.63 -17.74
C THR A 357 -25.77 0.98 -19.11
N GLU A 358 -25.36 -0.29 -19.15
CA GLU A 358 -24.97 -1.06 -20.34
C GLU A 358 -23.85 -0.39 -21.17
N LEU A 359 -22.93 0.32 -20.51
CA LEU A 359 -21.73 0.91 -21.13
C LEU A 359 -20.71 -0.16 -21.59
N ASP A 360 -20.88 -1.40 -21.16
CA ASP A 360 -20.20 -2.59 -21.67
C ASP A 360 -20.72 -3.04 -23.05
N THR A 361 -21.83 -2.49 -23.53
CA THR A 361 -22.43 -2.81 -24.84
C THR A 361 -22.21 -1.76 -25.94
N VAL A 362 -21.51 -0.67 -25.61
CA VAL A 362 -21.33 0.51 -26.49
C VAL A 362 -19.85 0.67 -26.86
N ASP A 363 -19.57 1.07 -28.10
CA ASP A 363 -18.21 1.40 -28.54
C ASP A 363 -17.54 2.42 -27.61
N HIS A 364 -16.22 2.28 -27.40
CA HIS A 364 -15.42 3.11 -26.48
C HIS A 364 -15.21 4.57 -26.93
N GLU A 365 -16.08 5.11 -27.79
CA GLU A 365 -16.09 6.53 -28.14
C GLU A 365 -16.89 7.32 -27.08
N PRO A 366 -16.29 8.31 -26.38
CA PRO A 366 -16.99 9.06 -25.33
C PRO A 366 -18.26 9.78 -25.80
N ALA A 367 -18.36 10.13 -27.10
CA ALA A 367 -19.57 10.69 -27.69
C ALA A 367 -20.74 9.68 -27.71
N ALA A 368 -20.48 8.44 -28.14
CA ALA A 368 -21.46 7.36 -28.16
C ALA A 368 -21.89 6.97 -26.74
N GLN A 369 -20.93 6.84 -25.82
CA GLN A 369 -21.20 6.54 -24.41
C GLN A 369 -22.05 7.63 -23.73
N ARG A 370 -21.72 8.93 -23.92
CA ARG A 370 -22.55 10.05 -23.46
C ARG A 370 -23.97 9.99 -24.05
N GLN A 371 -24.11 9.74 -25.34
CA GLN A 371 -25.42 9.65 -25.99
C GLN A 371 -26.26 8.48 -25.46
N HIS A 372 -25.64 7.31 -25.21
CA HIS A 372 -26.33 6.18 -24.59
C HIS A 372 -26.80 6.50 -23.18
N ILE A 373 -25.98 7.14 -22.35
CA ILE A 373 -26.37 7.58 -21.00
C ILE A 373 -27.51 8.62 -21.04
N LEU A 374 -27.48 9.57 -21.98
CA LEU A 374 -28.58 10.53 -22.15
C LEU A 374 -29.88 9.84 -22.60
N ALA A 375 -29.81 8.78 -23.41
CA ALA A 375 -30.95 7.93 -23.74
C ALA A 375 -31.43 7.11 -22.51
N ARG A 376 -30.51 6.59 -21.69
CA ARG A 376 -30.81 5.88 -20.44
C ARG A 376 -31.53 6.73 -19.40
N LEU A 377 -31.34 8.05 -19.42
CA LEU A 377 -31.98 8.99 -18.50
C LEU A 377 -33.40 9.43 -18.94
N GLN A 378 -33.88 9.02 -20.13
CA GLN A 378 -35.18 9.49 -20.66
C GLN A 378 -36.43 9.04 -19.88
N PHE A 379 -36.31 8.08 -18.94
CA PHE A 379 -37.42 7.69 -18.06
C PHE A 379 -37.82 8.81 -17.08
N ASP A 380 -36.88 9.69 -16.72
CA ASP A 380 -37.15 10.93 -15.98
C ASP A 380 -36.34 12.08 -16.62
N PRO A 381 -36.96 12.89 -17.49
CA PRO A 381 -36.31 14.02 -18.13
C PRO A 381 -35.72 15.07 -17.17
N GLN A 382 -36.08 15.06 -15.88
CA GLN A 382 -35.47 15.96 -14.89
C GLN A 382 -34.04 15.55 -14.50
N LEU A 383 -33.66 14.29 -14.75
CA LEU A 383 -32.31 13.76 -14.50
C LEU A 383 -31.34 14.07 -15.65
N ILE A 384 -31.83 14.33 -16.87
CA ILE A 384 -30.99 14.64 -18.03
C ILE A 384 -30.05 15.85 -17.77
N PRO A 385 -30.52 16.98 -17.19
CA PRO A 385 -29.62 18.08 -16.79
C PRO A 385 -28.59 17.74 -15.70
N LEU A 386 -28.76 16.62 -14.98
CA LEU A 386 -27.87 16.18 -13.90
C LEU A 386 -26.80 15.18 -14.37
N ALA A 387 -26.78 14.79 -15.65
CA ALA A 387 -25.78 13.88 -16.22
C ALA A 387 -24.31 14.23 -15.88
N PRO A 388 -23.86 15.50 -15.79
CA PRO A 388 -22.49 15.86 -15.37
C PRO A 388 -22.09 15.40 -13.96
N LEU A 389 -23.05 15.03 -13.10
CA LEU A 389 -22.74 14.43 -11.80
C LEU A 389 -22.18 13.00 -11.94
N LEU A 390 -22.49 12.30 -13.03
CA LEU A 390 -21.97 10.96 -13.30
C LEU A 390 -20.45 10.96 -13.55
N ASN A 391 -19.85 12.10 -13.92
CA ASN A 391 -18.39 12.26 -14.07
C ASN A 391 -17.62 11.91 -12.78
N ALA A 392 -18.26 12.00 -11.60
CA ALA A 392 -17.66 11.60 -10.33
C ALA A 392 -17.40 10.08 -10.21
N LEU A 393 -18.08 9.29 -11.05
CA LEU A 393 -18.07 7.83 -11.04
C LEU A 393 -17.54 7.26 -12.36
N LEU A 394 -18.05 7.74 -13.50
CA LEU A 394 -17.82 7.24 -14.84
C LEU A 394 -17.05 8.30 -15.67
N PRO A 395 -15.91 7.98 -16.30
CA PRO A 395 -15.13 8.92 -17.12
C PRO A 395 -15.83 9.20 -18.45
N LEU A 396 -16.84 10.08 -18.43
CA LEU A 396 -17.72 10.38 -19.56
C LEU A 396 -17.60 11.81 -20.09
N ASP A 397 -16.85 12.68 -19.42
CA ASP A 397 -16.63 14.10 -19.77
C ASP A 397 -17.90 14.85 -20.21
N PHE A 398 -18.99 14.70 -19.45
CA PHE A 398 -20.16 15.54 -19.63
C PHE A 398 -19.82 16.99 -19.24
N ALA A 399 -20.04 17.93 -20.16
CA ALA A 399 -19.92 19.36 -19.86
C ALA A 399 -21.00 19.81 -18.86
N GLU A 400 -20.64 20.68 -17.91
CA GLU A 400 -21.55 21.21 -16.90
C GLU A 400 -22.75 21.95 -17.53
N THR A 401 -23.93 21.69 -16.97
CA THR A 401 -25.20 22.35 -17.31
C THR A 401 -25.49 23.52 -16.35
N GLU A 402 -26.46 24.39 -16.64
CA GLU A 402 -26.91 25.41 -15.67
C GLU A 402 -27.28 24.82 -14.29
N ARG A 403 -27.75 23.57 -14.23
CA ARG A 403 -28.12 22.88 -12.99
C ARG A 403 -26.95 22.25 -12.23
N THR A 404 -25.79 22.07 -12.86
CA THR A 404 -24.62 21.37 -12.27
C THR A 404 -23.43 22.30 -12.06
N MET A 405 -23.25 23.31 -12.91
CA MET A 405 -22.18 24.33 -12.83
C MET A 405 -22.07 25.03 -11.46
N TYR A 406 -23.18 25.16 -10.74
CA TYR A 406 -23.23 25.81 -9.42
C TYR A 406 -23.30 24.82 -8.24
N LEU A 407 -23.41 23.51 -8.50
CA LEU A 407 -23.39 22.49 -7.45
C LEU A 407 -21.95 22.29 -6.97
N SER A 408 -21.70 22.60 -5.70
CA SER A 408 -20.40 22.46 -5.04
C SER A 408 -20.51 21.71 -3.71
N GLY A 409 -19.46 20.96 -3.35
CA GLY A 409 -19.35 20.30 -2.05
C GLY A 409 -20.53 19.39 -1.73
N GLN A 410 -21.09 19.52 -0.52
CA GLN A 410 -22.11 18.60 0.01
C GLN A 410 -23.30 18.44 -0.94
N THR A 411 -23.82 19.54 -1.48
CA THR A 411 -24.99 19.48 -2.36
C THR A 411 -24.68 18.78 -3.69
N ARG A 412 -23.45 18.90 -4.22
CA ARG A 412 -23.05 18.16 -5.43
C ARG A 412 -23.01 16.65 -5.17
N ALA A 413 -22.38 16.24 -4.07
CA ALA A 413 -22.35 14.82 -3.68
C ALA A 413 -23.75 14.28 -3.35
N GLU A 414 -24.61 15.07 -2.71
CA GLU A 414 -25.99 14.66 -2.43
C GLU A 414 -26.79 14.42 -3.70
N GLN A 415 -26.80 15.37 -4.64
CA GLN A 415 -27.46 15.17 -5.93
C GLN A 415 -26.84 14.02 -6.73
N THR A 416 -25.53 13.75 -6.57
CA THR A 416 -24.85 12.60 -7.17
C THR A 416 -25.37 11.29 -6.57
N ARG A 417 -25.42 11.15 -5.25
CA ARG A 417 -25.98 9.95 -4.58
C ARG A 417 -27.45 9.74 -4.95
N MET A 418 -28.26 10.80 -4.95
CA MET A 418 -29.66 10.74 -5.36
C MET A 418 -29.84 10.27 -6.81
N LEU A 419 -29.02 10.77 -7.75
CA LEU A 419 -29.04 10.32 -9.16
C LEU A 419 -28.66 8.84 -9.29
N LEU A 420 -27.64 8.39 -8.57
CA LEU A 420 -27.20 6.99 -8.55
C LEU A 420 -28.26 6.06 -7.92
N VAL A 421 -28.95 6.50 -6.86
CA VAL A 421 -30.12 5.81 -6.28
C VAL A 421 -31.28 5.73 -7.27
N ARG A 422 -31.57 6.79 -8.04
CA ARG A 422 -32.60 6.77 -9.10
C ARG A 422 -32.27 5.78 -10.21
N LEU A 423 -31.01 5.72 -10.63
CA LEU A 423 -30.55 4.74 -11.63
C LEU A 423 -30.67 3.29 -11.13
N LEU A 424 -30.35 3.03 -9.85
CA LEU A 424 -30.56 1.73 -9.21
C LEU A 424 -32.05 1.35 -9.12
N GLN A 425 -32.92 2.28 -8.73
CA GLN A 425 -34.38 2.08 -8.73
C GLN A 425 -34.90 1.74 -10.14
N GLN A 426 -34.43 2.44 -11.18
CA GLN A 426 -34.82 2.17 -12.56
C GLN A 426 -34.34 0.80 -13.06
N ALA A 427 -33.16 0.34 -12.62
CA ALA A 427 -32.64 -0.98 -12.96
C ALA A 427 -33.48 -2.12 -12.33
N LEU A 428 -33.95 -1.94 -11.09
CA LEU A 428 -34.79 -2.92 -10.38
C LEU A 428 -36.13 -3.19 -11.07
N HIS A 429 -36.66 -2.27 -11.90
CA HIS A 429 -37.87 -2.52 -12.69
C HIS A 429 -37.71 -3.62 -13.75
N ARG A 430 -36.49 -4.09 -14.02
CA ARG A 430 -36.21 -5.16 -14.99
C ARG A 430 -35.98 -6.53 -14.34
N SER A 431 -35.27 -6.55 -13.21
CA SER A 431 -34.90 -7.78 -12.49
C SER A 431 -34.54 -7.44 -11.03
N PRO A 432 -34.84 -8.33 -10.06
CA PRO A 432 -34.24 -8.23 -8.73
C PRO A 432 -32.71 -8.31 -8.82
N MET A 433 -32.01 -7.55 -7.96
CA MET A 433 -30.55 -7.45 -7.98
C MET A 433 -29.92 -7.84 -6.63
N LEU A 434 -28.87 -8.67 -6.71
CA LEU A 434 -27.92 -8.89 -5.63
C LEU A 434 -26.70 -8.00 -5.91
N ILE A 435 -26.46 -7.02 -5.05
CA ILE A 435 -25.24 -6.19 -5.08
C ILE A 435 -24.27 -6.71 -4.03
N VAL A 436 -23.04 -6.97 -4.45
CA VAL A 436 -21.94 -7.36 -3.56
C VAL A 436 -20.85 -6.30 -3.57
N LEU A 437 -20.36 -5.94 -2.39
CA LEU A 437 -19.17 -5.12 -2.17
C LEU A 437 -18.12 -5.98 -1.45
N GLU A 438 -17.09 -6.45 -2.15
CA GLU A 438 -15.96 -7.17 -1.56
C GLU A 438 -14.88 -6.22 -1.00
N ASP A 439 -14.08 -6.73 -0.05
CA ASP A 439 -13.00 -6.04 0.67
C ASP A 439 -13.37 -4.62 1.15
N GLY A 440 -14.46 -4.56 1.94
CA GLY A 440 -15.03 -3.35 2.55
C GLY A 440 -14.04 -2.47 3.31
N GLU A 441 -12.95 -3.04 3.83
CA GLU A 441 -11.86 -2.31 4.48
C GLU A 441 -11.13 -1.29 3.57
N TRP A 442 -11.30 -1.40 2.24
CA TRP A 442 -10.70 -0.50 1.24
C TRP A 442 -11.75 0.30 0.44
N ILE A 443 -12.97 0.44 0.95
CA ILE A 443 -14.06 1.20 0.31
C ILE A 443 -14.04 2.66 0.79
N ASP A 444 -14.16 3.60 -0.15
CA ASP A 444 -14.11 5.06 0.09
C ASP A 444 -15.37 5.61 0.80
N SER A 445 -15.26 6.76 1.46
CA SER A 445 -16.33 7.37 2.25
C SER A 445 -17.57 7.75 1.42
N ALA A 446 -17.40 8.05 0.13
CA ALA A 446 -18.51 8.34 -0.77
C ALA A 446 -19.24 7.05 -1.19
N SER A 447 -18.50 5.97 -1.49
CA SER A 447 -19.05 4.61 -1.67
C SER A 447 -19.82 4.11 -0.45
N TRP A 448 -19.28 4.30 0.77
CA TRP A 448 -19.98 3.95 2.01
C TRP A 448 -21.26 4.76 2.22
N SER A 449 -21.25 6.04 1.83
CA SER A 449 -22.41 6.91 1.94
C SER A 449 -23.45 6.62 0.86
N LEU A 450 -23.07 6.15 -0.32
CA LEU A 450 -24.00 5.60 -1.31
C LEU A 450 -24.58 4.26 -0.84
N ALA A 451 -23.77 3.37 -0.25
CA ALA A 451 -24.24 2.11 0.34
C ALA A 451 -25.33 2.35 1.39
N PHE A 452 -25.18 3.39 2.22
CA PHE A 452 -26.20 3.76 3.20
C PHE A 452 -27.52 4.22 2.54
N ASP A 453 -27.48 5.10 1.54
CA ASP A 453 -28.72 5.52 0.85
C ASP A 453 -29.41 4.37 0.11
N VAL A 454 -28.62 3.43 -0.43
CA VAL A 454 -29.13 2.24 -1.10
C VAL A 454 -29.92 1.36 -0.11
N VAL A 455 -29.46 1.23 1.13
CA VAL A 455 -30.15 0.51 2.21
C VAL A 455 -31.47 1.19 2.61
N GLU A 456 -31.51 2.53 2.67
CA GLU A 456 -32.72 3.28 2.98
C GLU A 456 -33.75 3.19 1.83
N TRP A 457 -33.33 3.50 0.59
CA TRP A 457 -34.23 3.90 -0.50
C TRP A 457 -34.41 2.91 -1.66
N VAL A 458 -33.60 1.84 -1.78
CA VAL A 458 -33.60 0.96 -2.96
C VAL A 458 -34.17 -0.42 -2.59
N ARG A 459 -35.37 -0.74 -3.09
CA ARG A 459 -36.11 -1.97 -2.77
C ARG A 459 -36.90 -2.45 -4.01
N PRO A 460 -37.04 -3.76 -4.28
CA PRO A 460 -36.41 -4.89 -3.57
C PRO A 460 -34.94 -5.08 -3.96
N LEU A 461 -34.06 -5.23 -2.98
CA LEU A 461 -32.62 -5.34 -3.20
C LEU A 461 -31.98 -6.22 -2.10
N MET A 462 -30.97 -7.02 -2.46
CA MET A 462 -30.05 -7.59 -1.49
C MET A 462 -28.69 -6.89 -1.62
N LEU A 463 -28.21 -6.29 -0.52
CA LEU A 463 -26.86 -5.71 -0.43
C LEU A 463 -25.99 -6.58 0.49
N LEU A 464 -24.97 -7.19 -0.09
CA LEU A 464 -23.96 -7.98 0.61
C LEU A 464 -22.65 -7.20 0.70
N ILE A 465 -22.12 -7.02 1.90
CA ILE A 465 -20.85 -6.34 2.17
C ILE A 465 -19.91 -7.36 2.80
N ALA A 466 -18.78 -7.67 2.16
CA ALA A 466 -17.75 -8.55 2.71
C ALA A 466 -16.53 -7.71 3.14
N THR A 467 -16.13 -7.80 4.41
CA THR A 467 -15.12 -6.91 5.00
C THR A 467 -14.24 -7.64 6.02
N ARG A 468 -13.06 -7.10 6.30
CA ARG A 468 -12.34 -7.29 7.58
C ARG A 468 -12.92 -6.37 8.67
N PRO A 469 -12.64 -6.65 9.96
CA PRO A 469 -12.89 -5.69 11.03
C PRO A 469 -12.23 -4.34 10.71
N LEU A 470 -13.01 -3.26 10.75
CA LEU A 470 -12.55 -1.93 10.34
C LEU A 470 -11.66 -1.28 11.41
N ALA A 471 -10.63 -0.54 10.97
CA ALA A 471 -9.81 0.27 11.86
C ALA A 471 -10.65 1.37 12.54
N GLN A 472 -10.37 1.66 13.81
CA GLN A 472 -11.12 2.69 14.54
C GLN A 472 -10.51 4.09 14.33
N PRO A 473 -11.33 5.15 14.21
CA PRO A 473 -12.81 5.13 14.25
C PRO A 473 -13.45 4.59 12.95
N GLU A 474 -14.45 3.71 13.10
CA GLU A 474 -15.21 3.15 11.98
C GLU A 474 -15.93 4.26 11.18
N PRO A 475 -16.03 4.19 9.83
CA PRO A 475 -16.75 5.17 9.03
C PRO A 475 -18.21 5.34 9.47
N THR A 476 -18.68 6.59 9.61
CA THR A 476 -20.02 6.88 10.14
C THR A 476 -21.14 6.22 9.33
N SER A 477 -21.00 6.15 8.00
CA SER A 477 -21.98 5.49 7.14
C SER A 477 -21.99 3.97 7.33
N TYR A 478 -20.84 3.30 7.51
CA TYR A 478 -20.79 1.88 7.91
C TYR A 478 -21.46 1.66 9.27
N GLN A 479 -21.18 2.51 10.27
CA GLN A 479 -21.82 2.42 11.59
C GLN A 479 -23.35 2.55 11.51
N ARG A 480 -23.88 3.34 10.57
CA ARG A 480 -25.33 3.46 10.32
C ARG A 480 -25.88 2.21 9.66
N ILE A 481 -25.23 1.67 8.62
CA ILE A 481 -25.64 0.41 7.98
C ILE A 481 -25.65 -0.73 9.00
N ARG A 482 -24.58 -0.89 9.79
CA ARG A 482 -24.45 -1.93 10.84
C ARG A 482 -25.53 -1.87 11.93
N LYS A 483 -26.12 -0.68 12.16
CA LYS A 483 -27.19 -0.45 13.15
C LYS A 483 -28.59 -0.40 12.53
N HIS A 484 -28.72 -0.54 11.20
CA HIS A 484 -29.99 -0.42 10.51
C HIS A 484 -30.84 -1.71 10.66
N PRO A 485 -32.18 -1.63 10.87
CA PRO A 485 -33.00 -2.81 11.20
C PRO A 485 -33.07 -3.92 10.15
N LEU A 486 -32.71 -3.64 8.90
CA LEU A 486 -32.65 -4.65 7.81
C LEU A 486 -31.28 -5.33 7.70
N THR A 487 -30.33 -5.01 8.58
CA THR A 487 -28.94 -5.50 8.50
C THR A 487 -28.69 -6.70 9.42
N GLN A 488 -28.35 -7.83 8.80
CA GLN A 488 -27.75 -8.98 9.49
C GLN A 488 -26.23 -8.82 9.52
N HIS A 489 -25.63 -8.82 10.71
CA HIS A 489 -24.18 -8.86 10.88
C HIS A 489 -23.76 -10.32 11.08
N MET A 490 -22.94 -10.83 10.17
CA MET A 490 -22.44 -12.20 10.13
C MET A 490 -20.92 -12.17 10.35
N LEU A 491 -20.50 -12.47 11.58
CA LEU A 491 -19.09 -12.75 11.88
C LEU A 491 -18.77 -14.19 11.45
N LEU A 492 -17.83 -14.38 10.52
CA LEU A 492 -17.31 -15.72 10.24
C LEU A 492 -16.22 -16.07 11.26
N GLU A 493 -16.63 -16.81 12.29
CA GLU A 493 -15.72 -17.44 13.25
C GLU A 493 -14.85 -18.51 12.56
N GLN A 494 -13.84 -19.03 13.25
CA GLN A 494 -13.04 -20.17 12.79
C GLN A 494 -13.95 -21.38 12.50
N LEU A 495 -13.61 -22.20 11.50
CA LEU A 495 -14.37 -23.43 11.22
C LEU A 495 -14.30 -24.36 12.43
N ASN A 496 -15.44 -24.95 12.79
CA ASN A 496 -15.47 -25.94 13.86
C ASN A 496 -14.82 -27.26 13.41
N THR A 497 -14.66 -28.18 14.36
CA THR A 497 -14.05 -29.50 14.16
C THR A 497 -14.70 -30.30 13.01
N GLU A 498 -16.03 -30.32 12.93
CA GLU A 498 -16.77 -31.09 11.92
C GLU A 498 -16.71 -30.42 10.55
N GLU A 499 -16.80 -29.08 10.50
CA GLU A 499 -16.65 -28.28 9.28
C GLU A 499 -15.23 -28.39 8.70
N THR A 500 -14.22 -28.38 9.56
CA THR A 500 -12.81 -28.59 9.18
C THR A 500 -12.61 -30.01 8.67
N LEU A 501 -13.15 -31.03 9.36
CA LEU A 501 -13.08 -32.43 8.89
C LEU A 501 -13.77 -32.60 7.53
N ALA A 502 -14.95 -31.99 7.36
CA ALA A 502 -15.67 -31.98 6.10
C ALA A 502 -14.87 -31.27 5.01
N LEU A 503 -14.32 -30.06 5.29
CA LEU A 503 -13.42 -29.30 4.41
C LEU A 503 -12.30 -30.21 3.90
N LEU A 504 -11.62 -30.90 4.80
CA LEU A 504 -10.52 -31.80 4.48
C LEU A 504 -10.96 -32.98 3.62
N TYR A 505 -12.09 -33.63 3.92
CA TYR A 505 -12.57 -34.79 3.17
C TYR A 505 -12.66 -34.50 1.66
N GLN A 506 -13.35 -33.44 1.24
CA GLN A 506 -13.50 -33.11 -0.18
C GLN A 506 -12.47 -32.08 -0.73
N ARG A 507 -11.62 -31.45 0.11
CA ARG A 507 -10.30 -30.91 -0.31
C ARG A 507 -9.26 -32.02 -0.57
N LEU A 508 -9.49 -33.25 -0.09
CA LEU A 508 -8.61 -34.41 -0.28
C LEU A 508 -9.17 -35.47 -1.24
N GLU A 509 -10.44 -35.36 -1.67
CA GLU A 509 -11.21 -36.37 -2.40
C GLU A 509 -11.36 -37.73 -1.66
N THR A 510 -11.67 -37.69 -0.37
CA THR A 510 -11.86 -38.89 0.44
C THR A 510 -13.13 -38.83 1.30
N SER A 511 -13.60 -40.01 1.70
CA SER A 511 -14.63 -40.20 2.72
C SER A 511 -14.07 -40.46 4.12
N SER A 512 -12.74 -40.54 4.28
CA SER A 512 -12.08 -40.79 5.57
C SER A 512 -10.65 -40.26 5.63
N LEU A 513 -10.31 -39.62 6.74
CA LEU A 513 -8.99 -39.12 7.06
C LEU A 513 -8.52 -39.74 8.39
N PRO A 514 -7.25 -40.13 8.57
CA PRO A 514 -6.77 -40.63 9.85
C PRO A 514 -6.92 -39.57 10.94
N GLN A 515 -7.40 -39.95 12.12
CA GLN A 515 -7.67 -39.01 13.22
C GLN A 515 -6.43 -38.22 13.66
N SER A 516 -5.23 -38.80 13.52
CA SER A 516 -3.94 -38.13 13.75
C SER A 516 -3.63 -37.03 12.73
N VAL A 517 -3.98 -37.23 11.45
CA VAL A 517 -3.83 -36.22 10.38
C VAL A 517 -4.83 -35.11 10.61
N PHE A 518 -6.09 -35.47 10.93
CA PHE A 518 -7.13 -34.50 11.23
C PHE A 518 -6.75 -33.62 12.43
N ALA A 519 -6.46 -34.21 13.58
CA ALA A 519 -6.09 -33.48 14.79
C ALA A 519 -4.84 -32.60 14.60
N PHE A 520 -3.87 -33.06 13.79
CA PHE A 520 -2.71 -32.26 13.42
C PHE A 520 -3.10 -30.98 12.66
N ILE A 521 -3.97 -31.10 11.64
CA ILE A 521 -4.40 -29.93 10.86
C ILE A 521 -5.21 -28.98 11.75
N THR A 522 -6.21 -29.47 12.51
CA THR A 522 -7.04 -28.60 13.36
C THR A 522 -6.21 -27.83 14.40
N ALA A 523 -5.16 -28.46 14.95
CA ALA A 523 -4.26 -27.84 15.93
C ALA A 523 -3.24 -26.86 15.35
N ARG A 524 -2.92 -26.92 14.05
CA ARG A 524 -2.03 -25.96 13.35
C ARG A 524 -2.80 -24.88 12.60
N ALA A 525 -3.97 -25.21 12.07
CA ALA A 525 -4.81 -24.31 11.26
C ALA A 525 -5.65 -23.33 12.09
N GLU A 526 -5.92 -23.67 13.36
CA GLU A 526 -6.85 -22.95 14.24
C GLU A 526 -8.19 -22.67 13.53
N GLY A 527 -8.74 -23.68 12.85
CA GLY A 527 -10.00 -23.57 12.08
C GLY A 527 -10.00 -22.57 10.92
N ASN A 528 -8.88 -21.93 10.57
CA ASN A 528 -8.81 -21.07 9.40
C ASN A 528 -8.97 -21.93 8.13
N PRO A 529 -9.95 -21.69 7.23
CA PRO A 529 -10.18 -22.50 6.04
C PRO A 529 -8.98 -22.53 5.10
N LEU A 530 -8.41 -21.36 4.78
CA LEU A 530 -7.26 -21.24 3.87
C LEU A 530 -6.02 -21.94 4.45
N PHE A 531 -5.80 -21.85 5.77
CA PHE A 531 -4.66 -22.53 6.38
C PHE A 531 -4.94 -24.03 6.54
N SER A 532 -6.16 -24.45 6.85
CA SER A 532 -6.57 -25.87 6.84
C SER A 532 -6.36 -26.50 5.46
N GLU A 533 -6.69 -25.75 4.40
CA GLU A 533 -6.52 -26.12 3.00
C GLU A 533 -5.04 -26.18 2.59
N GLU A 534 -4.26 -25.13 2.79
CA GLU A 534 -2.83 -25.11 2.46
C GLU A 534 -2.00 -26.02 3.41
N LEU A 535 -2.47 -26.36 4.62
CA LEU A 535 -1.86 -27.40 5.48
C LEU A 535 -2.26 -28.81 5.05
N ALA A 536 -3.51 -29.02 4.65
CA ALA A 536 -3.91 -30.26 3.98
C ALA A 536 -3.10 -30.46 2.71
N TYR A 537 -2.80 -29.39 1.96
CA TYR A 537 -1.90 -29.37 0.81
C TYR A 537 -0.41 -29.44 1.18
N ALA A 538 0.02 -29.00 2.35
CA ALA A 538 1.40 -29.21 2.81
C ALA A 538 1.59 -30.60 3.44
N LEU A 539 0.50 -31.33 3.70
CA LEU A 539 0.46 -32.79 3.78
C LEU A 539 0.23 -33.41 2.37
N ARG A 540 -0.09 -32.56 1.37
CA ARG A 540 -0.64 -32.95 0.08
C ARG A 540 -0.28 -32.07 -1.17
N ASP A 541 1.02 -31.95 -1.54
CA ASP A 541 1.76 -31.57 -2.83
C ASP A 541 2.81 -32.57 -3.59
N ALA A 542 3.50 -33.62 -3.04
CA ALA A 542 3.82 -35.01 -3.54
C ALA A 542 4.16 -36.13 -2.43
N GLY A 543 3.21 -36.94 -1.89
CA GLY A 543 3.30 -38.07 -0.88
C GLY A 543 3.57 -37.97 0.69
N LEU A 544 2.66 -37.53 1.60
CA LEU A 544 2.74 -37.73 3.11
C LEU A 544 1.64 -38.65 3.63
N ILE A 545 0.42 -38.27 3.28
CA ILE A 545 -0.79 -39.04 3.46
C ILE A 545 -1.06 -39.72 2.13
N THR A 546 -0.99 -41.03 2.10
CA THR A 546 -1.08 -41.83 0.87
C THR A 546 -2.51 -42.35 0.68
N ARG A 547 -3.08 -42.13 -0.51
CA ARG A 547 -4.44 -42.55 -0.86
C ARG A 547 -4.43 -44.02 -1.27
N THR A 548 -4.96 -44.89 -0.42
CA THR A 548 -5.09 -46.35 -0.66
C THR A 548 -6.56 -46.76 -0.57
N ASN A 549 -7.08 -47.40 -1.63
CA ASN A 549 -8.48 -47.82 -1.75
C ASN A 549 -9.51 -46.69 -1.46
N GLY A 550 -9.18 -45.45 -1.85
CA GLY A 550 -10.03 -44.26 -1.67
C GLY A 550 -9.93 -43.56 -0.30
N ALA A 551 -9.39 -44.23 0.72
CA ALA A 551 -9.08 -43.65 2.02
C ALA A 551 -7.65 -43.11 2.05
N TYR A 552 -7.37 -42.08 2.85
CA TYR A 552 -5.99 -41.71 3.16
C TYR A 552 -5.47 -42.52 4.35
N ARG A 553 -4.21 -42.90 4.27
CA ARG A 553 -3.44 -43.43 5.40
C ARG A 553 -2.21 -42.57 5.63
N VAL A 554 -1.74 -42.52 6.86
CA VAL A 554 -0.39 -42.02 7.15
C VAL A 554 0.59 -42.99 6.51
N ALA A 555 1.62 -42.51 5.80
CA ALA A 555 2.62 -43.41 5.23
C ALA A 555 3.32 -44.22 6.33
N GLU A 556 3.54 -45.52 6.09
CA GLU A 556 4.00 -46.49 7.12
C GLU A 556 5.39 -46.16 7.70
N THR A 557 6.15 -45.29 7.04
CA THR A 557 7.45 -44.75 7.48
C THR A 557 7.36 -43.54 8.42
N THR A 558 6.15 -43.04 8.75
CA THR A 558 5.97 -41.76 9.47
C THR A 558 5.77 -41.98 10.98
N PRO A 559 6.72 -41.56 11.84
CA PRO A 559 6.43 -41.43 13.26
C PRO A 559 5.49 -40.24 13.49
N ASN A 560 4.34 -40.51 14.13
CA ASN A 560 3.38 -39.58 14.74
C ASN A 560 3.38 -38.11 14.24
N LEU A 561 2.37 -37.72 13.44
CA LEU A 561 2.30 -36.43 12.73
C LEU A 561 2.52 -35.16 13.57
N SER A 562 2.30 -35.22 14.89
CA SER A 562 2.63 -34.14 15.82
C SER A 562 4.10 -33.69 15.80
N GLN A 563 5.02 -34.49 15.22
CA GLN A 563 6.45 -34.20 15.15
C GLN A 563 6.89 -33.45 13.87
N ILE A 564 5.99 -33.21 12.90
CA ILE A 564 6.35 -32.67 11.57
C ILE A 564 6.28 -31.12 11.55
N SER A 565 7.22 -30.46 10.86
CA SER A 565 7.18 -29.01 10.61
C SER A 565 6.29 -28.72 9.44
N PHE A 566 5.50 -27.67 9.63
CA PHE A 566 4.81 -27.00 8.56
C PHE A 566 5.25 -25.54 8.62
N PRO A 567 5.36 -24.84 7.47
CA PRO A 567 5.93 -23.51 7.48
C PRO A 567 5.11 -22.55 8.35
N GLU A 568 5.78 -21.80 9.23
CA GLU A 568 5.14 -20.88 10.18
C GLU A 568 4.39 -19.71 9.52
N SER A 569 4.56 -19.51 8.20
CA SER A 569 3.89 -18.44 7.47
C SER A 569 3.72 -18.72 5.98
N VAL A 570 2.59 -18.27 5.44
CA VAL A 570 2.18 -18.35 4.02
C VAL A 570 3.22 -17.72 3.06
N GLN A 571 4.04 -16.79 3.53
CA GLN A 571 5.07 -16.13 2.73
C GLN A 571 6.13 -17.09 2.17
N SER A 572 6.45 -18.16 2.91
CA SER A 572 7.44 -19.17 2.53
C SER A 572 6.99 -19.99 1.30
N VAL A 573 5.81 -20.59 1.38
CA VAL A 573 5.14 -21.35 0.31
C VAL A 573 5.03 -20.52 -0.98
N ILE A 574 4.66 -19.24 -0.86
CA ILE A 574 4.58 -18.33 -2.02
C ILE A 574 5.98 -18.09 -2.62
N THR A 575 7.01 -17.88 -1.80
CA THR A 575 8.40 -17.66 -2.27
C THR A 575 8.93 -18.89 -3.03
N SER A 576 8.75 -20.09 -2.47
CA SER A 576 9.06 -21.38 -3.10
C SER A 576 8.36 -21.57 -4.45
N ARG A 577 7.07 -21.22 -4.55
CA ARG A 577 6.32 -21.24 -5.82
C ARG A 577 6.83 -20.21 -6.85
N ILE A 578 7.38 -19.07 -6.41
CA ILE A 578 7.97 -18.04 -7.31
C ILE A 578 9.36 -18.44 -7.82
N ASP A 579 10.22 -19.00 -6.97
CA ASP A 579 11.61 -19.27 -7.34
C ASP A 579 11.77 -20.40 -8.38
N ARG A 580 10.77 -21.29 -8.46
CA ARG A 580 10.66 -22.33 -9.51
C ARG A 580 10.30 -21.76 -10.90
N LEU A 581 9.99 -20.48 -11.02
CA LEU A 581 9.66 -19.83 -12.30
C LEU A 581 10.92 -19.45 -13.11
N PRO A 582 10.84 -19.44 -14.46
CA PRO A 582 11.84 -18.79 -15.33
C PRO A 582 12.18 -17.35 -14.92
N PRO A 583 13.41 -16.84 -15.16
CA PRO A 583 13.83 -15.52 -14.68
C PRO A 583 12.96 -14.38 -15.23
N ALA A 584 12.59 -14.45 -16.52
CA ALA A 584 11.67 -13.50 -17.13
C ALA A 584 10.26 -13.54 -16.49
N GLN A 585 9.78 -14.70 -16.05
CA GLN A 585 8.50 -14.82 -15.33
C GLN A 585 8.59 -14.31 -13.89
N GLN A 586 9.67 -14.61 -13.16
CA GLN A 586 9.96 -14.00 -11.85
C GLN A 586 9.99 -12.46 -11.97
N MET A 587 10.66 -11.95 -13.01
CA MET A 587 10.79 -10.52 -13.25
C MET A 587 9.46 -9.89 -13.71
N THR A 588 8.64 -10.63 -14.46
CA THR A 588 7.25 -10.24 -14.82
C THR A 588 6.39 -10.03 -13.57
N LEU A 589 6.41 -10.97 -12.61
CA LEU A 589 5.73 -10.77 -11.33
C LEU A 589 6.32 -9.58 -10.55
N LYS A 590 7.65 -9.46 -10.47
CA LYS A 590 8.32 -8.37 -9.76
C LYS A 590 7.90 -6.99 -10.28
N VAL A 591 7.93 -6.78 -11.59
CA VAL A 591 7.50 -5.52 -12.21
C VAL A 591 5.99 -5.28 -11.98
N ALA A 592 5.15 -6.30 -12.20
CA ALA A 592 3.71 -6.21 -11.93
C ALA A 592 3.38 -5.84 -10.48
N SER A 593 4.14 -6.37 -9.51
CA SER A 593 3.93 -6.06 -8.08
C SER A 593 4.17 -4.60 -7.71
N VAL A 594 4.89 -3.83 -8.53
CA VAL A 594 5.11 -2.39 -8.33
C VAL A 594 4.01 -1.54 -8.98
N ILE A 595 3.25 -2.11 -9.92
CA ILE A 595 2.05 -1.46 -10.50
C ILE A 595 0.93 -1.46 -9.45
N GLY A 596 0.52 -2.65 -8.99
CA GLY A 596 -0.61 -2.80 -8.07
C GLY A 596 -1.16 -4.22 -7.98
N PRO A 597 -2.33 -4.40 -7.35
CA PRO A 597 -3.05 -5.69 -7.32
C PRO A 597 -3.60 -6.07 -8.70
N THR A 598 -3.90 -5.05 -9.53
CA THR A 598 -4.38 -5.11 -10.92
C THR A 598 -3.36 -4.41 -11.83
N PHE A 599 -3.23 -4.88 -13.08
CA PHE A 599 -2.34 -4.28 -14.08
C PHE A 599 -2.76 -4.63 -15.52
N SER A 600 -2.49 -3.73 -16.47
CA SER A 600 -2.62 -4.01 -17.91
C SER A 600 -1.30 -4.47 -18.51
N LEU A 601 -1.37 -5.30 -19.55
CA LEU A 601 -0.20 -5.80 -20.27
C LEU A 601 0.57 -4.67 -20.97
N ARG A 602 -0.12 -3.62 -21.45
CA ARG A 602 0.50 -2.40 -22.00
C ARG A 602 1.33 -1.63 -20.99
N LEU A 603 0.81 -1.36 -19.79
CA LEU A 603 1.59 -0.68 -18.73
C LEU A 603 2.78 -1.54 -18.31
N LEU A 604 2.55 -2.83 -18.05
CA LEU A 604 3.59 -3.80 -17.70
C LEU A 604 4.73 -3.85 -18.74
N ARG A 605 4.40 -3.85 -20.04
CA ARG A 605 5.39 -3.81 -21.13
C ARG A 605 6.11 -2.46 -21.22
N ALA A 606 5.41 -1.35 -21.00
CA ALA A 606 5.98 -0.02 -21.15
C ALA A 606 6.99 0.36 -20.04
N ILE A 607 6.87 -0.22 -18.85
CA ILE A 607 7.81 -0.03 -17.73
C ILE A 607 8.85 -1.16 -17.61
N TYR A 608 8.85 -2.14 -18.52
CA TYR A 608 9.65 -3.35 -18.37
C TYR A 608 11.14 -3.06 -18.59
N PRO A 609 12.04 -3.36 -17.64
CA PRO A 609 13.43 -2.90 -17.69
C PRO A 609 14.38 -3.80 -18.50
N ILE A 610 13.87 -4.83 -19.19
CA ILE A 610 14.66 -5.77 -19.99
C ILE A 610 14.00 -5.90 -21.37
N GLU A 611 14.46 -5.08 -22.32
CA GLU A 611 13.84 -4.93 -23.65
C GLU A 611 13.72 -6.26 -24.44
N ARG A 612 14.67 -7.18 -24.23
CA ARG A 612 14.67 -8.52 -24.84
C ARG A 612 13.44 -9.35 -24.48
N ASP A 613 12.99 -9.30 -23.23
CA ASP A 613 11.90 -10.14 -22.71
C ASP A 613 10.52 -9.56 -23.09
N CYS A 614 10.46 -8.31 -23.58
CA CYS A 614 9.21 -7.59 -23.88
C CYS A 614 8.34 -8.23 -24.97
N ALA A 615 8.94 -9.03 -25.87
CA ALA A 615 8.21 -9.78 -26.89
C ALA A 615 7.43 -10.97 -26.30
N ASP A 616 8.01 -11.63 -25.30
CA ASP A 616 7.47 -12.85 -24.69
C ASP A 616 6.55 -12.59 -23.48
N LEU A 617 6.44 -11.33 -23.03
CA LEU A 617 5.52 -10.91 -21.95
C LEU A 617 4.09 -11.47 -22.06
N PRO A 618 3.43 -11.54 -23.24
CA PRO A 618 2.10 -12.15 -23.37
C PRO A 618 2.09 -13.64 -22.96
N ALA A 619 3.12 -14.39 -23.32
CA ALA A 619 3.28 -15.80 -22.92
C ALA A 619 3.63 -15.92 -21.43
N HIS A 620 4.45 -15.00 -20.89
CA HIS A 620 4.76 -14.96 -19.46
C HIS A 620 3.51 -14.75 -18.60
N VAL A 621 2.63 -13.80 -18.93
CA VAL A 621 1.39 -13.58 -18.14
C VAL A 621 0.38 -14.73 -18.30
N GLN A 622 0.30 -15.37 -19.48
CA GLN A 622 -0.55 -16.56 -19.67
C GLN A 622 -0.06 -17.75 -18.81
N GLU A 623 1.25 -18.00 -18.75
CA GLU A 623 1.80 -19.08 -17.92
C GLU A 623 1.65 -18.77 -16.42
N LEU A 624 1.86 -17.52 -15.99
CA LEU A 624 1.61 -17.09 -14.61
C LEU A 624 0.14 -17.23 -14.20
N ALA A 625 -0.79 -17.04 -15.14
CA ALA A 625 -2.22 -17.30 -14.93
C ALA A 625 -2.52 -18.80 -14.85
N ARG A 626 -1.92 -19.63 -15.72
CA ARG A 626 -2.02 -21.10 -15.67
C ARG A 626 -1.51 -21.65 -14.33
N LEU A 627 -0.41 -21.10 -13.83
CA LEU A 627 0.19 -21.41 -12.53
C LEU A 627 -0.57 -20.80 -11.34
N ASN A 628 -1.70 -20.14 -11.56
CA ASN A 628 -2.60 -19.62 -10.51
C ASN A 628 -1.96 -18.54 -9.61
N LEU A 629 -0.90 -17.85 -10.06
CA LEU A 629 -0.30 -16.73 -9.33
C LEU A 629 -1.02 -15.41 -9.63
N ILE A 630 -1.45 -15.25 -10.88
CA ILE A 630 -2.36 -14.19 -11.33
C ILE A 630 -3.62 -14.81 -11.95
N VAL A 631 -4.60 -13.98 -12.28
CA VAL A 631 -5.80 -14.32 -13.06
C VAL A 631 -6.05 -13.21 -14.09
N GLN A 632 -6.42 -13.60 -15.30
CA GLN A 632 -6.86 -12.64 -16.32
C GLN A 632 -8.25 -12.12 -15.93
N GLN A 633 -8.46 -10.81 -15.99
CA GLN A 633 -9.78 -10.20 -15.79
C GLN A 633 -10.51 -10.10 -17.13
N GLN A 634 -11.85 -10.11 -17.08
CA GLN A 634 -12.69 -9.86 -18.26
C GLN A 634 -12.86 -8.34 -18.43
N SER A 635 -11.85 -7.68 -19.00
CA SER A 635 -11.99 -6.30 -19.49
C SER A 635 -12.73 -6.26 -20.82
N SER A 636 -13.59 -5.26 -20.99
CA SER A 636 -14.21 -4.88 -22.27
C SER A 636 -13.29 -4.01 -23.13
N ASP A 637 -12.19 -3.51 -22.57
CA ASP A 637 -11.13 -2.81 -23.28
C ASP A 637 -10.26 -3.79 -24.09
N SER A 638 -9.66 -3.27 -25.16
CA SER A 638 -8.71 -3.93 -26.06
C SER A 638 -7.40 -4.39 -25.39
N ASP A 639 -7.06 -3.85 -24.22
CA ASP A 639 -5.86 -4.19 -23.46
C ASP A 639 -6.11 -5.37 -22.51
N MET A 640 -5.16 -6.31 -22.44
CA MET A 640 -5.29 -7.48 -21.57
C MET A 640 -5.00 -7.11 -20.11
N THR A 641 -6.01 -7.21 -19.26
CA THR A 641 -5.92 -6.92 -17.82
C THR A 641 -5.75 -8.18 -16.98
N PHE A 642 -4.95 -8.07 -15.92
CA PHE A 642 -4.63 -9.16 -15.00
C PHE A 642 -4.67 -8.66 -13.55
N ALA A 643 -5.02 -9.56 -12.63
CA ALA A 643 -4.98 -9.32 -11.19
C ALA A 643 -4.16 -10.41 -10.50
N PHE A 644 -3.47 -10.10 -9.41
CA PHE A 644 -2.89 -11.11 -8.52
C PHE A 644 -4.02 -11.94 -7.90
N LYS A 645 -3.90 -13.29 -7.92
CA LYS A 645 -4.98 -14.18 -7.45
C LYS A 645 -5.32 -13.96 -5.97
N HIS A 646 -4.32 -13.57 -5.18
CA HIS A 646 -4.46 -13.16 -3.77
C HIS A 646 -3.47 -12.03 -3.48
N MET A 647 -3.87 -11.00 -2.73
CA MET A 647 -3.04 -9.82 -2.41
C MET A 647 -1.69 -10.20 -1.77
N ILE A 648 -1.67 -11.21 -0.90
CA ILE A 648 -0.44 -11.71 -0.27
C ILE A 648 0.63 -12.20 -1.26
N ILE A 649 0.25 -12.58 -2.50
CA ILE A 649 1.22 -12.91 -3.56
C ILE A 649 1.91 -11.63 -4.04
N GLN A 650 1.16 -10.54 -4.27
CA GLN A 650 1.72 -9.23 -4.63
C GLN A 650 2.66 -8.73 -3.53
N GLU A 651 2.25 -8.82 -2.26
CA GLU A 651 3.04 -8.38 -1.10
C GLU A 651 4.37 -9.14 -0.98
N VAL A 652 4.35 -10.47 -1.11
CA VAL A 652 5.55 -11.31 -1.07
C VAL A 652 6.49 -10.97 -2.23
N VAL A 653 5.98 -10.91 -3.46
CA VAL A 653 6.77 -10.55 -4.65
C VAL A 653 7.41 -9.16 -4.51
N TYR A 654 6.63 -8.16 -4.10
CA TYR A 654 7.09 -6.80 -3.86
C TYR A 654 8.16 -6.74 -2.76
N SER A 655 8.07 -7.62 -1.74
CA SER A 655 9.02 -7.69 -0.64
C SER A 655 10.44 -8.12 -1.06
N LEU A 656 10.59 -8.90 -2.13
CA LEU A 656 11.87 -9.40 -2.65
C LEU A 656 12.72 -8.30 -3.32
N LEU A 657 12.06 -7.26 -3.86
CA LEU A 657 12.72 -6.15 -4.55
C LEU A 657 13.54 -5.27 -3.60
N LEU A 658 14.70 -4.82 -4.04
CA LEU A 658 15.53 -3.83 -3.33
C LEU A 658 14.89 -2.44 -3.36
N PHE A 659 15.18 -1.61 -2.36
CA PHE A 659 14.70 -0.23 -2.30
C PHE A 659 15.02 0.59 -3.57
N ALA A 660 16.24 0.47 -4.10
CA ALA A 660 16.64 1.16 -5.35
C ALA A 660 15.86 0.65 -6.59
N GLN A 661 15.59 -0.65 -6.67
CA GLN A 661 14.78 -1.25 -7.73
C GLN A 661 13.33 -0.75 -7.65
N ARG A 662 12.72 -0.78 -6.46
CA ARG A 662 11.37 -0.22 -6.22
C ARG A 662 11.30 1.25 -6.63
N ARG A 663 12.26 2.09 -6.20
CA ARG A 663 12.30 3.51 -6.60
C ARG A 663 12.32 3.72 -8.11
N THR A 664 13.09 2.89 -8.82
CA THR A 664 13.19 2.95 -10.30
C THR A 664 11.89 2.53 -10.97
N LEU A 665 11.27 1.44 -10.50
CA LEU A 665 10.01 0.93 -11.06
C LEU A 665 8.81 1.84 -10.73
N HIS A 666 8.67 2.34 -9.49
CA HIS A 666 7.63 3.32 -9.16
C HIS A 666 7.80 4.62 -9.96
N ARG A 667 9.04 5.06 -10.22
CA ARG A 667 9.29 6.21 -11.11
C ARG A 667 8.79 5.92 -12.53
N ALA A 668 9.13 4.77 -13.11
CA ALA A 668 8.68 4.40 -14.46
C ALA A 668 7.15 4.32 -14.57
N VAL A 669 6.46 3.80 -13.55
CA VAL A 669 4.98 3.82 -13.48
C VAL A 669 4.43 5.25 -13.46
N ALA A 670 5.00 6.15 -12.65
CA ALA A 670 4.54 7.52 -12.58
C ALA A 670 4.79 8.30 -13.89
N GLU A 671 5.96 8.13 -14.51
CA GLU A 671 6.28 8.72 -15.81
C GLU A 671 5.40 8.15 -16.94
N TRP A 672 4.99 6.87 -16.85
CA TRP A 672 4.02 6.29 -17.78
C TRP A 672 2.62 6.90 -17.63
N TYR A 673 2.13 7.10 -16.40
CA TYR A 673 0.83 7.74 -16.15
C TYR A 673 0.83 9.19 -16.63
N GLU A 674 1.89 9.96 -16.35
CA GLU A 674 2.04 11.34 -16.85
C GLU A 674 2.04 11.43 -18.39
N ALA A 675 2.63 10.45 -19.08
CA ALA A 675 2.69 10.44 -20.55
C ALA A 675 1.44 9.84 -21.22
N SER A 676 0.81 8.83 -20.60
CA SER A 676 -0.28 8.06 -21.22
C SER A 676 -1.68 8.60 -20.89
N MET A 677 -1.79 9.38 -19.82
CA MET A 677 -3.04 10.03 -19.37
C MET A 677 -2.87 11.55 -19.35
N ALA A 678 -2.22 12.12 -20.37
CA ALA A 678 -1.99 13.56 -20.45
C ALA A 678 -3.30 14.37 -20.55
N ASP A 679 -4.31 13.82 -21.23
CA ASP A 679 -5.62 14.47 -21.45
C ASP A 679 -6.58 14.35 -20.24
N ASP A 680 -6.54 13.22 -19.50
CA ASP A 680 -7.15 13.07 -18.17
C ASP A 680 -6.10 12.66 -17.13
N LEU A 681 -5.25 13.61 -16.76
CA LEU A 681 -4.30 13.41 -15.67
C LEU A 681 -4.99 13.43 -14.29
N ALA A 682 -6.25 13.89 -14.24
CA ALA A 682 -6.97 14.11 -13.00
C ALA A 682 -7.43 12.80 -12.36
N SER A 683 -7.90 11.81 -13.13
CA SER A 683 -8.19 10.47 -12.58
C SER A 683 -6.94 9.78 -12.01
N ALA A 684 -5.74 10.09 -12.52
CA ALA A 684 -4.48 9.51 -12.11
C ALA A 684 -3.81 10.15 -10.87
N TYR A 685 -4.29 11.30 -10.37
CA TYR A 685 -3.64 12.03 -9.25
C TYR A 685 -3.37 11.17 -7.98
N PRO A 686 -4.30 10.30 -7.52
CA PRO A 686 -4.03 9.35 -6.42
C PRO A 686 -2.81 8.45 -6.65
N LEU A 687 -2.73 7.86 -7.84
CA LEU A 687 -1.67 6.92 -8.24
C LEU A 687 -0.35 7.68 -8.34
N LEU A 688 -0.34 8.84 -8.99
CA LEU A 688 0.83 9.69 -9.13
C LEU A 688 1.39 10.13 -7.77
N ALA A 689 0.54 10.48 -6.80
CA ALA A 689 0.96 10.77 -5.43
C ALA A 689 1.63 9.55 -4.75
N HIS A 690 1.07 8.35 -4.91
CA HIS A 690 1.65 7.11 -4.40
C HIS A 690 3.00 6.77 -5.07
N HIS A 691 3.04 6.69 -6.40
CA HIS A 691 4.24 6.27 -7.13
C HIS A 691 5.37 7.31 -7.01
N TRP A 692 5.09 8.62 -7.03
CA TRP A 692 6.15 9.63 -6.80
C TRP A 692 6.71 9.62 -5.38
N ARG A 693 5.87 9.34 -4.37
CA ARG A 693 6.30 9.13 -2.98
C ARG A 693 7.24 7.92 -2.88
N HIS A 694 6.87 6.79 -3.47
CA HIS A 694 7.70 5.57 -3.44
C HIS A 694 8.92 5.63 -4.37
N ALA A 695 8.92 6.48 -5.40
CA ALA A 695 10.10 6.88 -6.17
C ALA A 695 11.05 7.80 -5.38
N GLY A 696 10.60 8.40 -4.28
CA GLY A 696 11.34 9.37 -3.47
C GLY A 696 11.50 10.74 -4.16
N MET A 697 10.55 11.14 -4.99
CA MET A 697 10.46 12.47 -5.61
C MET A 697 9.45 13.32 -4.83
N ILE A 698 9.87 13.78 -3.65
CA ILE A 698 8.96 14.32 -2.63
C ILE A 698 8.18 15.54 -3.12
N ASP A 699 8.79 16.44 -3.89
CA ASP A 699 8.12 17.65 -4.39
C ASP A 699 6.94 17.31 -5.33
N ARG A 700 7.10 16.32 -6.22
CA ARG A 700 6.01 15.81 -7.07
C ARG A 700 4.95 15.09 -6.24
N ALA A 701 5.36 14.31 -5.24
CA ALA A 701 4.42 13.63 -4.35
C ALA A 701 3.55 14.61 -3.56
N ILE A 702 4.11 15.76 -3.13
CA ILE A 702 3.35 16.84 -2.47
C ILE A 702 2.35 17.48 -3.44
N ASP A 703 2.77 17.84 -4.67
CA ASP A 703 1.89 18.45 -5.67
C ASP A 703 0.72 17.53 -6.05
N TYR A 704 1.00 16.27 -6.43
CA TYR A 704 -0.06 15.32 -6.77
C TYR A 704 -0.97 14.97 -5.58
N ALA A 705 -0.46 14.90 -4.36
CA ALA A 705 -1.30 14.73 -3.16
C ALA A 705 -2.17 15.96 -2.90
N GLN A 706 -1.68 17.19 -3.10
CA GLN A 706 -2.51 18.40 -3.00
C GLN A 706 -3.62 18.41 -4.06
N ARG A 707 -3.30 18.05 -5.31
CA ARG A 707 -4.28 17.97 -6.41
C ARG A 707 -5.34 16.90 -6.17
N ALA A 708 -4.95 15.70 -5.71
CA ALA A 708 -5.87 14.63 -5.34
C ALA A 708 -6.76 15.05 -4.15
N GLY A 709 -6.20 15.74 -3.16
CA GLY A 709 -6.94 16.31 -2.03
C GLY A 709 -7.95 17.38 -2.45
N GLU A 710 -7.58 18.27 -3.37
CA GLU A 710 -8.48 19.29 -3.93
C GLU A 710 -9.60 18.67 -4.78
N GLN A 711 -9.27 17.68 -5.60
CA GLN A 711 -10.23 16.92 -6.39
C GLN A 711 -11.23 16.17 -5.49
N ALA A 712 -10.76 15.52 -4.44
CA ALA A 712 -11.61 14.84 -3.45
C ALA A 712 -12.52 15.84 -2.71
N LEU A 713 -12.02 17.03 -2.34
CA LEU A 713 -12.85 18.13 -1.79
C LEU A 713 -13.95 18.58 -2.76
N ARG A 714 -13.64 18.78 -4.04
CA ARG A 714 -14.63 19.17 -5.07
C ARG A 714 -15.76 18.15 -5.22
N HIS A 715 -15.45 16.86 -5.02
CA HIS A 715 -16.41 15.75 -5.00
C HIS A 715 -16.98 15.44 -3.60
N PHE A 716 -16.64 16.24 -2.58
CA PHE A 716 -17.03 16.06 -1.18
C PHE A 716 -16.61 14.72 -0.52
N ALA A 717 -15.62 14.05 -1.10
CA ALA A 717 -14.90 12.91 -0.50
C ALA A 717 -13.93 13.43 0.58
N ASN A 718 -14.49 14.01 1.65
CA ASN A 718 -13.73 14.80 2.63
C ASN A 718 -12.75 13.96 3.44
N GLN A 719 -13.02 12.65 3.63
CA GLN A 719 -12.13 11.75 4.38
C GLN A 719 -10.88 11.41 3.55
N GLU A 720 -11.06 11.17 2.26
CA GLU A 720 -10.02 10.94 1.27
C GLU A 720 -9.19 12.20 1.05
N ALA A 721 -9.87 13.35 0.93
CA ALA A 721 -9.23 14.67 0.85
C ALA A 721 -8.35 14.94 2.07
N LEU A 722 -8.88 14.73 3.28
CA LEU A 722 -8.13 14.92 4.51
C LEU A 722 -6.93 13.97 4.60
N SER A 723 -7.06 12.71 4.15
CA SER A 723 -5.94 11.76 4.04
C SER A 723 -4.84 12.26 3.11
N PHE A 724 -5.18 12.68 1.89
CA PHE A 724 -4.20 13.23 0.94
C PHE A 724 -3.51 14.49 1.46
N LEU A 725 -4.28 15.42 2.03
CA LEU A 725 -3.77 16.69 2.54
C LEU A 725 -2.89 16.47 3.77
N GLN A 726 -3.23 15.52 4.65
CA GLN A 726 -2.35 15.08 5.74
C GLN A 726 -1.04 14.46 5.22
N GLN A 727 -1.08 13.63 4.18
CA GLN A 727 0.12 13.09 3.56
C GLN A 727 1.00 14.20 2.93
N ALA A 728 0.40 15.14 2.21
CA ALA A 728 1.10 16.30 1.65
C ALA A 728 1.73 17.17 2.74
N LEU A 729 1.00 17.45 3.83
CA LEU A 729 1.48 18.25 4.96
C LEU A 729 2.58 17.54 5.76
N ALA A 730 2.50 16.22 5.94
CA ALA A 730 3.55 15.43 6.60
C ALA A 730 4.86 15.43 5.79
N LEU A 731 4.78 15.27 4.46
CA LEU A 731 5.93 15.42 3.56
C LEU A 731 6.47 16.87 3.58
N SER A 732 5.57 17.86 3.65
CA SER A 732 5.91 19.29 3.72
C SER A 732 6.67 19.71 4.98
N GLN A 733 6.71 18.89 6.04
CA GLN A 733 7.54 19.13 7.22
C GLN A 733 9.03 18.83 6.95
N GLN A 734 9.32 17.93 6.00
CA GLN A 734 10.68 17.55 5.60
C GLN A 734 11.17 18.38 4.42
N HIS A 735 10.27 18.66 3.46
CA HIS A 735 10.53 19.45 2.26
C HIS A 735 9.48 20.56 2.13
N PRO A 736 9.73 21.77 2.69
CA PRO A 736 8.73 22.84 2.72
C PRO A 736 8.36 23.36 1.31
N PRO A 737 7.11 23.21 0.85
CA PRO A 737 6.67 23.75 -0.44
C PRO A 737 6.50 25.28 -0.36
N PRO A 738 6.33 25.97 -1.51
CA PRO A 738 6.07 27.41 -1.54
C PRO A 738 4.88 27.81 -0.65
N LEU A 739 4.98 28.97 0.01
CA LEU A 739 4.04 29.42 1.05
C LEU A 739 2.55 29.28 0.64
N LEU A 740 2.22 29.63 -0.62
CA LEU A 740 0.86 29.53 -1.16
C LEU A 740 0.33 28.09 -1.12
N HIS A 741 1.14 27.10 -1.52
CA HIS A 741 0.77 25.69 -1.52
C HIS A 741 0.58 25.16 -0.10
N HIS A 742 1.45 25.56 0.84
CA HIS A 742 1.32 25.14 2.24
C HIS A 742 0.07 25.73 2.90
N VAL A 743 -0.20 27.03 2.68
CA VAL A 743 -1.40 27.71 3.19
C VAL A 743 -2.67 27.12 2.58
N ARG A 744 -2.68 26.85 1.26
CA ARG A 744 -3.79 26.18 0.57
C ARG A 744 -4.05 24.79 1.15
N ALA A 745 -3.02 23.96 1.32
CA ALA A 745 -3.18 22.60 1.85
C ALA A 745 -3.73 22.59 3.28
N LEU A 746 -3.27 23.51 4.14
CA LEU A 746 -3.84 23.70 5.49
C LEU A 746 -5.30 24.20 5.44
N ARG A 747 -5.61 25.14 4.56
CA ARG A 747 -6.99 25.63 4.38
C ARG A 747 -7.93 24.50 3.91
N GLN A 748 -7.50 23.72 2.92
CA GLN A 748 -8.22 22.58 2.39
C GLN A 748 -8.40 21.47 3.46
N ALA A 749 -7.38 21.20 4.28
CA ALA A 749 -7.51 20.27 5.40
C ALA A 749 -8.49 20.79 6.47
N GLY A 750 -8.47 22.10 6.73
CA GLY A 750 -9.44 22.78 7.59
C GLY A 750 -10.88 22.70 7.08
N GLU A 751 -11.07 22.86 5.77
CA GLU A 751 -12.36 22.70 5.07
C GLU A 751 -12.86 21.24 5.16
N ALA A 752 -12.02 20.26 4.83
CA ALA A 752 -12.34 18.84 4.93
C ALA A 752 -12.73 18.44 6.37
N SER A 753 -11.96 18.86 7.37
CA SER A 753 -12.31 18.64 8.78
C SER A 753 -13.58 19.36 9.22
N LEU A 754 -13.91 20.55 8.70
CA LEU A 754 -15.18 21.22 8.99
C LEU A 754 -16.36 20.44 8.41
N ASN A 755 -16.24 19.97 7.16
CA ASN A 755 -17.26 19.18 6.48
C ASN A 755 -17.52 17.81 7.15
N LEU A 756 -16.50 17.24 7.80
CA LEU A 756 -16.61 16.04 8.65
C LEU A 756 -17.11 16.34 10.08
N GLY A 757 -17.38 17.60 10.43
CA GLY A 757 -17.80 18.01 11.78
C GLY A 757 -16.68 18.05 12.82
N HIS A 758 -15.43 17.81 12.44
CA HIS A 758 -14.25 17.82 13.30
C HIS A 758 -13.79 19.27 13.62
N LEU A 759 -14.63 20.03 14.33
CA LEU A 759 -14.43 21.48 14.57
C LEU A 759 -13.07 21.84 15.20
N SER A 760 -12.55 21.02 16.12
CA SER A 760 -11.23 21.21 16.73
C SER A 760 -10.10 21.04 15.73
N GLN A 761 -10.10 19.92 14.99
CA GLN A 761 -9.10 19.63 13.96
C GLN A 761 -9.12 20.68 12.84
N SER A 762 -10.32 21.12 12.42
CA SER A 762 -10.52 22.20 11.45
C SER A 762 -9.88 23.51 11.94
N ARG A 763 -10.16 23.90 13.19
CA ARG A 763 -9.54 25.06 13.84
C ARG A 763 -8.02 24.97 13.82
N ASP A 764 -7.45 23.82 14.18
CA ASP A 764 -6.00 23.67 14.30
C ASP A 764 -5.29 23.84 12.94
N TYR A 765 -5.84 23.33 11.83
CA TYR A 765 -5.27 23.59 10.51
C TYR A 765 -5.41 25.05 10.08
N LEU A 766 -6.56 25.68 10.32
CA LEU A 766 -6.81 27.08 9.95
C LEU A 766 -5.97 28.06 10.79
N GLU A 767 -5.78 27.80 12.08
CA GLU A 767 -4.83 28.55 12.91
C GLU A 767 -3.37 28.35 12.46
N GLN A 768 -2.97 27.15 12.01
CA GLN A 768 -1.64 26.94 11.42
C GLN A 768 -1.46 27.75 10.13
N ALA A 769 -2.47 27.81 9.25
CA ALA A 769 -2.42 28.63 8.05
C ALA A 769 -2.24 30.13 8.39
N LEU A 770 -2.98 30.63 9.38
CA LEU A 770 -2.81 32.00 9.88
C LEU A 770 -1.45 32.26 10.53
N ARG A 771 -0.85 31.27 11.21
CA ARG A 771 0.51 31.39 11.77
C ARG A 771 1.56 31.53 10.65
N LEU A 772 1.44 30.77 9.55
CA LEU A 772 2.32 30.89 8.38
C LEU A 772 2.15 32.23 7.64
N LEU A 773 0.91 32.74 7.56
CA LEU A 773 0.60 34.09 7.04
C LEU A 773 1.03 35.23 8.00
N GLN A 774 1.64 34.92 9.15
CA GLN A 774 2.03 35.88 10.20
C GLN A 774 0.84 36.67 10.79
N GLN A 775 -0.34 36.06 10.83
CA GLN A 775 -1.60 36.61 11.36
C GLN A 775 -2.21 35.77 12.51
N PRO A 776 -1.44 35.34 13.53
CA PRO A 776 -1.93 34.46 14.58
C PRO A 776 -3.09 35.07 15.37
N ILE A 777 -4.06 34.23 15.77
CA ILE A 777 -5.22 34.67 16.56
C ILE A 777 -4.80 34.97 18.01
N PRO A 778 -5.32 36.05 18.63
CA PRO A 778 -5.11 36.31 20.05
C PRO A 778 -5.68 35.20 20.95
N THR A 779 -4.81 34.45 21.63
CA THR A 779 -5.19 33.33 22.50
C THR A 779 -5.66 33.72 23.91
N THR A 780 -5.57 35.00 24.28
CA THR A 780 -5.99 35.49 25.61
C THR A 780 -6.98 36.63 25.48
N SER A 781 -7.99 36.67 26.35
CA SER A 781 -9.11 37.63 26.27
C SER A 781 -8.67 39.09 26.24
N LEU A 782 -7.61 39.44 26.97
CA LEU A 782 -7.01 40.78 26.94
C LEU A 782 -6.46 41.13 25.56
N ARG A 783 -5.67 40.23 24.95
CA ARG A 783 -5.11 40.44 23.60
C ARG A 783 -6.21 40.43 22.54
N LEU A 784 -7.26 39.62 22.71
CA LEU A 784 -8.41 39.58 21.82
C LEU A 784 -9.18 40.91 21.86
N ALA A 785 -9.44 41.45 23.06
CA ALA A 785 -10.09 42.76 23.22
C ALA A 785 -9.27 43.91 22.62
N LEU A 786 -7.94 43.93 22.82
CA LEU A 786 -7.05 44.93 22.23
C LEU A 786 -6.99 44.81 20.69
N ALA A 787 -6.85 43.59 20.16
CA ALA A 787 -6.83 43.35 18.72
C ALA A 787 -8.17 43.69 18.05
N LEU A 788 -9.29 43.38 18.70
CA LEU A 788 -10.63 43.78 18.28
C LEU A 788 -10.79 45.30 18.28
N GLY A 789 -10.38 45.98 19.35
CA GLY A 789 -10.38 47.45 19.42
C GLY A 789 -9.57 48.09 18.28
N HIS A 790 -8.43 47.51 17.91
CA HIS A 790 -7.66 47.92 16.74
C HIS A 790 -8.40 47.69 15.41
N GLN A 791 -9.06 46.54 15.21
CA GLN A 791 -9.88 46.31 14.00
C GLN A 791 -11.07 47.28 13.91
N ILE A 792 -11.71 47.62 15.05
CA ILE A 792 -12.82 48.59 15.13
C ILE A 792 -12.30 50.00 14.80
N ALA A 793 -11.19 50.43 15.40
CA ALA A 793 -10.59 51.73 15.12
C ALA A 793 -10.20 51.88 13.64
N ARG A 794 -9.65 50.82 13.04
CA ARG A 794 -9.38 50.74 11.60
C ARG A 794 -10.65 50.90 10.77
N GLN A 795 -11.74 50.24 11.13
CA GLN A 795 -12.98 50.30 10.37
C GLN A 795 -13.69 51.66 10.51
N LEU A 796 -13.61 52.29 11.70
CA LEU A 796 -14.05 53.68 11.87
C LEU A 796 -13.22 54.65 11.01
N TRP A 797 -11.91 54.42 10.89
CA TRP A 797 -11.03 55.21 10.01
C TRP A 797 -11.40 55.07 8.52
N HIS A 798 -11.59 53.84 8.02
CA HIS A 798 -12.04 53.57 6.65
C HIS A 798 -13.35 54.32 6.34
N ARG A 799 -14.31 54.31 7.27
CA ARG A 799 -15.63 54.94 7.10
C ARG A 799 -15.65 56.46 7.36
N ALA A 800 -14.56 57.03 7.88
CA ALA A 800 -14.39 58.49 8.04
C ALA A 800 -13.91 59.20 6.76
N GLY A 801 -13.69 58.47 5.66
CA GLY A 801 -13.30 59.04 4.35
C GLY A 801 -11.82 59.46 4.22
N VAL A 802 -11.04 59.38 5.29
CA VAL A 802 -9.62 59.78 5.30
C VAL A 802 -8.74 58.64 4.79
N ARG A 803 -8.73 58.43 3.46
CA ARG A 803 -8.22 57.22 2.79
C ARG A 803 -8.97 55.95 3.19
N CYS A 804 -9.85 55.48 2.30
CA CYS A 804 -9.84 54.04 2.05
C CYS A 804 -8.41 53.65 1.63
N PRO A 805 -7.88 52.48 2.02
CA PRO A 805 -6.82 51.89 1.22
C PRO A 805 -7.35 51.77 -0.22
N CYS A 806 -6.57 52.21 -1.21
CA CYS A 806 -6.90 51.84 -2.59
C CYS A 806 -6.97 50.31 -2.64
N PRO A 807 -8.07 49.71 -3.13
CA PRO A 807 -8.09 48.27 -3.39
C PRO A 807 -6.87 47.91 -4.23
N LYS A 808 -6.23 46.78 -3.93
CA LYS A 808 -5.19 46.25 -4.83
C LYS A 808 -5.84 46.09 -6.20
N GLU A 809 -5.23 46.62 -7.26
CA GLU A 809 -5.77 46.49 -8.63
C GLU A 809 -6.04 45.01 -8.99
N HIS A 810 -5.22 44.11 -8.44
CA HIS A 810 -5.48 42.68 -8.39
C HIS A 810 -5.11 42.12 -7.00
N ALA A 811 -6.01 41.39 -6.36
CA ALA A 811 -5.69 40.61 -5.17
C ALA A 811 -4.77 39.43 -5.53
N SER A 812 -3.75 39.16 -4.71
CA SER A 812 -2.86 38.02 -4.95
C SER A 812 -3.53 36.70 -4.57
N ALA A 813 -3.01 35.57 -5.06
CA ALA A 813 -3.50 34.25 -4.65
C ALA A 813 -3.41 34.03 -3.12
N LEU A 814 -2.41 34.61 -2.45
CA LEU A 814 -2.28 34.56 -0.99
C LEU A 814 -3.37 35.38 -0.27
N ASP A 815 -3.79 36.52 -0.83
CA ASP A 815 -4.91 37.31 -0.28
C ASP A 815 -6.22 36.50 -0.34
N HIS A 816 -6.46 35.77 -1.43
CA HIS A 816 -7.64 34.91 -1.59
C HIS A 816 -7.65 33.74 -0.60
N GLU A 817 -6.55 32.98 -0.46
CA GLU A 817 -6.48 31.91 0.54
C GLU A 817 -6.66 32.47 1.97
N GLN A 818 -6.12 33.67 2.27
CA GLN A 818 -6.29 34.32 3.58
C GLN A 818 -7.76 34.66 3.89
N ILE A 819 -8.51 35.18 2.90
CA ILE A 819 -9.96 35.45 3.05
C ILE A 819 -10.71 34.14 3.33
N LEU A 820 -10.49 33.11 2.51
CA LEU A 820 -11.15 31.81 2.68
C LEU A 820 -10.81 31.14 4.02
N VAL A 821 -9.57 31.27 4.52
CA VAL A 821 -9.19 30.81 5.87
C VAL A 821 -10.02 31.53 6.95
N TYR A 822 -10.24 32.84 6.85
CA TYR A 822 -11.08 33.57 7.80
C TYR A 822 -12.58 33.27 7.65
N GLU A 823 -13.10 33.07 6.43
CA GLU A 823 -14.49 32.66 6.20
C GLU A 823 -14.77 31.31 6.89
N LEU A 824 -13.94 30.28 6.62
CA LEU A 824 -14.04 28.97 7.26
C LEU A 824 -13.89 29.04 8.79
N LEU A 825 -12.90 29.78 9.29
CA LEU A 825 -12.61 29.84 10.73
C LEU A 825 -13.66 30.66 11.51
N GLY A 826 -14.32 31.62 10.86
CA GLY A 826 -15.50 32.31 11.37
C GLY A 826 -16.66 31.34 11.60
N SER A 827 -16.92 30.45 10.63
CA SER A 827 -17.92 29.38 10.76
C SER A 827 -17.58 28.40 11.88
N VAL A 828 -16.32 27.93 11.96
CA VAL A 828 -15.84 27.06 13.06
C VAL A 828 -16.06 27.72 14.43
N CYS A 829 -15.69 28.99 14.59
CA CYS A 829 -15.87 29.71 15.86
C CYS A 829 -17.34 29.98 16.20
N TYR A 830 -18.20 30.17 15.19
CA TYR A 830 -19.66 30.28 15.37
C TYR A 830 -20.26 28.98 15.90
N PHE A 831 -19.99 27.83 15.27
CA PHE A 831 -20.48 26.53 15.76
C PHE A 831 -19.89 26.17 17.14
N ALA A 832 -18.64 26.55 17.41
CA ALA A 832 -18.03 26.45 18.74
C ALA A 832 -18.54 27.47 19.78
N SER A 833 -19.57 28.27 19.45
CA SER A 833 -20.19 29.29 20.31
C SER A 833 -19.26 30.40 20.84
N GLN A 834 -18.12 30.65 20.17
CA GLN A 834 -17.09 31.59 20.63
C GLN A 834 -17.33 33.03 20.15
N MET A 835 -18.48 33.62 20.52
CA MET A 835 -19.01 34.87 19.95
C MET A 835 -17.99 36.02 19.83
N LEU A 836 -17.15 36.29 20.85
CA LEU A 836 -16.11 37.33 20.78
C LEU A 836 -15.02 37.02 19.75
N THR A 837 -14.61 35.75 19.65
CA THR A 837 -13.65 35.27 18.65
C THR A 837 -14.23 35.36 17.25
N THR A 838 -15.50 34.95 17.06
CA THR A 838 -16.23 35.08 15.80
C THR A 838 -16.33 36.54 15.37
N PHE A 839 -16.69 37.47 16.27
CA PHE A 839 -16.79 38.89 15.94
C PHE A 839 -15.43 39.50 15.55
N TYR A 840 -14.34 39.10 16.23
CA TYR A 840 -12.98 39.45 15.83
C TYR A 840 -12.60 38.91 14.45
N ILE A 841 -12.91 37.63 14.17
CA ILE A 841 -12.62 37.01 12.87
C ILE A 841 -13.41 37.67 11.74
N SER A 842 -14.73 37.86 11.89
CA SER A 842 -15.56 38.49 10.85
C SER A 842 -15.13 39.92 10.54
N LEU A 843 -14.79 40.72 11.56
CA LEU A 843 -14.28 42.08 11.36
C LEU A 843 -12.85 42.08 10.80
N ARG A 844 -12.01 41.10 11.15
CA ARG A 844 -10.68 40.93 10.55
C ARG A 844 -10.79 40.52 9.07
N ASN A 845 -11.72 39.63 8.74
CA ASN A 845 -12.00 39.21 7.37
C ASN A 845 -12.43 40.41 6.53
N LEU A 846 -13.44 41.17 6.97
CA LEU A 846 -13.89 42.37 6.28
C LEU A 846 -12.74 43.36 6.02
N ASN A 847 -11.90 43.63 7.04
CA ASN A 847 -10.73 44.50 6.89
C ASN A 847 -9.72 43.98 5.85
N VAL A 848 -9.59 42.67 5.64
CA VAL A 848 -8.73 42.07 4.60
C VAL A 848 -9.41 42.17 3.23
N THR A 849 -10.68 41.79 3.13
CA THR A 849 -11.45 41.82 1.87
C THR A 849 -11.61 43.23 1.31
N GLU A 850 -11.81 44.25 2.15
CA GLU A 850 -11.81 45.66 1.72
C GLU A 850 -10.48 46.13 1.09
N GLN A 851 -9.35 45.45 1.38
CA GLN A 851 -8.06 45.72 0.73
C GLN A 851 -7.86 44.88 -0.54
N ALA A 852 -8.45 43.68 -0.60
CA ALA A 852 -8.36 42.76 -1.72
C ALA A 852 -9.22 43.20 -2.92
N GLY A 853 -10.42 43.75 -2.66
CA GLY A 853 -11.27 44.34 -3.70
C GLY A 853 -12.19 43.37 -4.46
N ASP A 854 -12.22 42.08 -4.12
CA ASP A 854 -13.21 41.14 -4.68
C ASP A 854 -14.65 41.54 -4.26
N PRO A 855 -15.54 41.93 -5.18
CA PRO A 855 -16.92 42.28 -4.85
C PRO A 855 -17.70 41.11 -4.25
N ALA A 856 -17.41 39.86 -4.64
CA ALA A 856 -18.14 38.70 -4.17
C ALA A 856 -17.83 38.40 -2.70
N ALA A 857 -16.56 38.25 -2.33
CA ALA A 857 -16.17 38.11 -0.93
C ALA A 857 -16.55 39.35 -0.11
N LEU A 858 -16.51 40.55 -0.68
CA LEU A 858 -16.88 41.77 0.05
C LEU A 858 -18.38 41.82 0.36
N ALA A 859 -19.24 41.40 -0.57
CA ALA A 859 -20.68 41.27 -0.34
C ALA A 859 -20.99 40.23 0.76
N ARG A 860 -20.28 39.08 0.77
CA ARG A 860 -20.38 38.08 1.85
C ARG A 860 -19.91 38.65 3.19
N ALA A 861 -18.76 39.30 3.25
CA ALA A 861 -18.23 39.88 4.48
C ALA A 861 -19.18 40.95 5.08
N TYR A 862 -19.80 41.78 4.24
CA TYR A 862 -20.82 42.73 4.68
C TYR A 862 -22.10 42.04 5.19
N SER A 863 -22.59 40.97 4.54
CA SER A 863 -23.78 40.26 5.02
C SER A 863 -23.51 39.54 6.35
N THR A 864 -22.34 38.91 6.53
CA THR A 864 -21.89 38.35 7.82
C THR A 864 -21.83 39.43 8.90
N MET A 865 -21.26 40.61 8.61
CA MET A 865 -21.19 41.71 9.58
C MET A 865 -22.54 42.32 9.92
N SER A 866 -23.54 42.25 9.03
CA SER A 866 -24.91 42.69 9.34
C SER A 866 -25.55 41.83 10.44
N ILE A 867 -25.37 40.51 10.41
CA ILE A 867 -25.79 39.60 11.50
C ILE A 867 -24.92 39.82 12.75
N ALA A 868 -23.59 39.83 12.59
CA ALA A 868 -22.67 39.86 13.72
C ALA A 868 -22.79 41.15 14.56
N ILE A 869 -23.15 42.28 13.94
CA ILE A 869 -23.48 43.52 14.65
C ILE A 869 -24.95 43.55 15.07
N GLY A 870 -25.85 42.89 14.35
CA GLY A 870 -27.27 42.77 14.68
C GLY A 870 -27.56 41.97 15.95
N ALA A 871 -26.67 41.05 16.34
CA ALA A 871 -26.69 40.33 17.61
C ALA A 871 -26.37 41.20 18.84
N ILE A 872 -25.99 42.46 18.62
CA ILE A 872 -25.70 43.49 19.61
C ILE A 872 -26.70 44.64 19.36
N PRO A 873 -27.12 45.45 20.36
CA PRO A 873 -28.10 46.54 20.17
C PRO A 873 -27.59 47.76 19.34
N LEU A 874 -26.86 47.52 18.25
CA LEU A 874 -26.30 48.50 17.31
C LEU A 874 -27.00 48.42 15.95
N HIS A 875 -28.32 48.19 15.93
CA HIS A 875 -29.10 47.90 14.72
C HIS A 875 -28.95 48.94 13.59
N ARG A 876 -28.71 50.22 13.89
CA ARG A 876 -28.41 51.25 12.86
C ARG A 876 -27.15 50.92 12.04
N LEU A 877 -26.11 50.37 12.68
CA LEU A 877 -24.87 49.98 12.04
C LEU A 877 -25.02 48.66 11.28
N ALA A 878 -25.76 47.69 11.85
CA ALA A 878 -26.12 46.45 11.16
C ALA A 878 -26.91 46.70 9.85
N ALA A 879 -27.92 47.58 9.91
CA ALA A 879 -28.70 47.98 8.74
C ALA A 879 -27.86 48.67 7.64
N LEU A 880 -26.83 49.42 8.03
CA LEU A 880 -25.89 50.05 7.10
C LEU A 880 -24.97 49.01 6.43
N TYR A 881 -24.48 48.00 7.16
CA TYR A 881 -23.75 46.87 6.56
C TYR A 881 -24.63 46.02 5.64
N ARG A 882 -25.90 45.80 5.99
CA ARG A 882 -26.89 45.16 5.12
C ARG A 882 -27.05 45.93 3.79
N VAL A 883 -27.11 47.26 3.82
CA VAL A 883 -27.18 48.09 2.59
C VAL A 883 -25.92 47.92 1.74
N TYR A 884 -24.72 47.95 2.33
CA TYR A 884 -23.49 47.68 1.58
C TYR A 884 -23.43 46.26 1.01
N ALA A 885 -23.97 45.26 1.71
CA ALA A 885 -24.04 43.89 1.20
C ALA A 885 -24.85 43.83 -0.11
N HIS A 886 -26.04 44.42 -0.16
CA HIS A 886 -26.85 44.47 -1.38
C HIS A 886 -26.19 45.29 -2.51
N LEU A 887 -25.64 46.48 -2.21
CA LEU A 887 -24.98 47.32 -3.22
C LEU A 887 -23.71 46.70 -3.82
N THR A 888 -23.05 45.79 -3.09
CA THR A 888 -21.88 45.05 -3.58
C THR A 888 -22.30 43.75 -4.27
N MET A 889 -23.41 43.14 -3.83
CA MET A 889 -24.05 41.99 -4.48
C MET A 889 -24.53 42.32 -5.91
N GLU A 890 -24.95 43.55 -6.17
CA GLU A 890 -25.28 44.05 -7.52
C GLU A 890 -24.05 44.20 -8.44
N GLN A 891 -22.83 44.08 -7.92
CA GLN A 891 -21.57 44.17 -8.66
C GLN A 891 -20.98 42.79 -9.01
N THR A 892 -21.75 41.71 -8.83
CA THR A 892 -21.31 40.34 -9.14
C THR A 892 -22.45 39.46 -9.66
N ASP A 893 -22.21 38.81 -10.81
CA ASP A 893 -23.16 37.85 -11.41
C ASP A 893 -23.19 36.49 -10.69
N GLN A 894 -22.41 36.32 -9.61
CA GLN A 894 -22.36 35.07 -8.85
C GLN A 894 -23.66 34.80 -8.09
N LEU A 895 -24.58 34.05 -8.71
CA LEU A 895 -25.84 33.60 -8.13
C LEU A 895 -25.68 32.95 -6.74
N ALA A 896 -24.63 32.15 -6.52
CA ALA A 896 -24.35 31.54 -5.23
C ALA A 896 -23.95 32.56 -4.14
N THR A 897 -23.32 33.68 -4.50
CA THR A 897 -23.04 34.81 -3.59
C THR A 897 -24.31 35.63 -3.35
N ARG A 898 -25.13 35.86 -4.38
CA ARG A 898 -26.44 36.53 -4.27
C ARG A 898 -27.38 35.80 -3.31
N ALA A 899 -27.53 34.49 -3.47
CA ALA A 899 -28.33 33.65 -2.55
C ALA A 899 -27.80 33.68 -1.10
N TYR A 900 -26.47 33.72 -0.90
CA TYR A 900 -25.86 33.83 0.42
C TYR A 900 -26.16 35.17 1.10
N VAL A 901 -26.02 36.28 0.36
CA VAL A 901 -26.30 37.63 0.87
C VAL A 901 -27.78 37.79 1.20
N LEU A 902 -28.69 37.32 0.34
CA LEU A 902 -30.13 37.33 0.60
C LEU A 902 -30.51 36.51 1.83
N ASN A 903 -29.98 35.28 1.97
CA ASN A 903 -30.22 34.44 3.14
C ASN A 903 -29.74 35.09 4.45
N LEU A 904 -28.48 35.56 4.51
CA LEU A 904 -27.94 36.18 5.73
C LEU A 904 -28.62 37.52 6.08
N THR A 905 -28.92 38.35 5.09
CA THR A 905 -29.62 39.63 5.35
C THR A 905 -31.07 39.41 5.78
N ALA A 906 -31.74 38.35 5.29
CA ALA A 906 -33.05 37.95 5.77
C ALA A 906 -33.03 37.46 7.23
N ILE A 907 -32.01 36.72 7.69
CA ILE A 907 -31.86 36.33 9.10
C ILE A 907 -31.83 37.57 10.00
N TYR A 908 -31.08 38.61 9.60
CA TYR A 908 -31.07 39.89 10.32
C TYR A 908 -32.44 40.59 10.28
N ASP A 909 -33.06 40.72 9.10
CA ASP A 909 -34.38 41.36 8.94
C ASP A 909 -35.49 40.63 9.73
N ILE A 910 -35.44 39.29 9.88
CA ILE A 910 -36.33 38.52 10.77
C ILE A 910 -36.12 38.94 12.24
N GLY A 911 -34.87 39.00 12.70
CA GLY A 911 -34.52 39.34 14.08
C GLY A 911 -34.94 40.75 14.50
N ILE A 912 -35.15 41.68 13.55
CA ILE A 912 -35.67 43.02 13.79
C ILE A 912 -37.14 43.21 13.36
N GLY A 913 -37.88 42.11 13.13
CA GLY A 913 -39.32 42.13 12.81
C GLY A 913 -39.68 42.66 11.41
N GLN A 914 -38.71 42.83 10.51
CA GLN A 914 -38.92 43.31 9.13
C GLN A 914 -39.40 42.17 8.19
N TRP A 915 -40.36 41.39 8.66
CA TRP A 915 -40.76 40.11 8.06
C TRP A 915 -41.14 40.18 6.59
N GLN A 916 -41.80 41.25 6.13
CA GLN A 916 -42.22 41.38 4.73
C GLN A 916 -41.03 41.51 3.78
N ARG A 917 -39.97 42.20 4.21
CA ARG A 917 -38.70 42.33 3.49
C ARG A 917 -37.93 41.01 3.51
N ALA A 918 -37.86 40.35 4.67
CA ALA A 918 -37.25 39.04 4.78
C ALA A 918 -37.94 38.00 3.88
N SER A 919 -39.28 37.95 3.85
CA SER A 919 -40.02 37.09 2.92
C SER A 919 -39.63 37.33 1.46
N ALA A 920 -39.59 38.60 1.01
CA ALA A 920 -39.22 38.92 -0.38
C ALA A 920 -37.79 38.45 -0.73
N GLY A 921 -36.81 38.74 0.14
CA GLY A 921 -35.43 38.29 -0.05
C GLY A 921 -35.27 36.76 -0.03
N LEU A 922 -36.04 36.06 0.82
CA LEU A 922 -36.04 34.60 0.87
C LEU A 922 -36.73 33.97 -0.34
N SER A 923 -37.79 34.56 -0.88
CA SER A 923 -38.41 34.09 -2.14
C SER A 923 -37.48 34.26 -3.34
N GLU A 924 -36.74 35.37 -3.42
CA GLU A 924 -35.68 35.54 -4.43
C GLU A 924 -34.56 34.51 -4.22
N ALA A 925 -34.12 34.31 -2.97
CA ALA A 925 -33.10 33.32 -2.65
C ALA A 925 -33.55 31.88 -2.97
N LEU A 926 -34.82 31.53 -2.77
CA LEU A 926 -35.40 30.24 -3.18
C LEU A 926 -35.34 30.05 -4.69
N ALA A 927 -35.84 31.01 -5.47
CA ALA A 927 -35.82 30.93 -6.94
C ALA A 927 -34.38 30.82 -7.49
N ILE A 928 -33.42 31.49 -6.86
CA ILE A 928 -32.00 31.30 -7.17
C ILE A 928 -31.54 29.90 -6.78
N CYS A 929 -31.82 29.42 -5.56
CA CYS A 929 -31.45 28.07 -5.09
C CYS A 929 -32.01 26.96 -5.98
N GLU A 930 -33.24 27.09 -6.48
CA GLU A 930 -33.86 26.14 -7.41
C GLU A 930 -33.16 26.13 -8.78
N ARG A 931 -32.74 27.31 -9.28
CA ARG A 931 -31.97 27.41 -10.54
C ARG A 931 -30.56 26.81 -10.39
N ILE A 932 -29.89 27.08 -9.27
CA ILE A 932 -28.50 26.65 -9.02
C ILE A 932 -28.38 25.26 -8.36
N GLY A 933 -29.50 24.61 -8.03
CA GLY A 933 -29.54 23.29 -7.39
C GLY A 933 -29.17 23.26 -5.89
N ASP A 934 -29.04 24.40 -5.22
CA ASP A 934 -28.61 24.48 -3.81
C ASP A 934 -29.75 24.09 -2.84
N GLN A 935 -30.04 22.78 -2.78
CA GLN A 935 -31.09 22.22 -1.92
C GLN A 935 -30.87 22.49 -0.42
N LEU A 936 -29.61 22.62 0.03
CA LEU A 936 -29.29 22.91 1.43
C LEU A 936 -29.77 24.32 1.80
N ARG A 937 -29.41 25.34 1.02
CA ARG A 937 -29.89 26.70 1.25
C ARG A 937 -31.36 26.87 0.90
N TRP A 938 -31.89 26.11 -0.06
CA TRP A 938 -33.33 26.03 -0.32
C TRP A 938 -34.10 25.61 0.94
N GLY A 939 -33.66 24.52 1.59
CA GLY A 939 -34.23 24.05 2.86
C GLY A 939 -34.10 25.06 4.00
N TYR A 940 -32.95 25.74 4.11
CA TYR A 940 -32.77 26.84 5.08
C TYR A 940 -33.69 28.03 4.79
N ASN A 941 -33.86 28.44 3.53
CA ASN A 941 -34.75 29.54 3.15
C ASN A 941 -36.21 29.20 3.45
N TRP A 942 -36.66 27.97 3.18
CA TRP A 942 -37.97 27.48 3.60
C TRP A 942 -38.14 27.44 5.12
N SER A 943 -37.12 27.01 5.85
CA SER A 943 -37.13 27.00 7.33
C SER A 943 -37.32 28.42 7.89
N LEU A 944 -36.65 29.42 7.30
CA LEU A 944 -36.78 30.83 7.67
C LEU A 944 -38.15 31.41 7.28
N LEU A 945 -38.73 31.01 6.14
CA LEU A 945 -40.10 31.38 5.76
C LEU A 945 -41.15 30.78 6.70
N ALA A 946 -40.99 29.51 7.10
CA ALA A 946 -41.85 28.87 8.10
C ALA A 946 -41.73 29.56 9.48
N GLN A 947 -40.52 29.99 9.85
CA GLN A 947 -40.29 30.80 11.05
C GLN A 947 -40.97 32.17 10.97
N ILE A 948 -41.00 32.82 9.80
CA ILE A 948 -41.76 34.05 9.58
C ILE A 948 -43.27 33.81 9.71
N ALA A 949 -43.81 32.75 9.11
CA ALA A 949 -45.23 32.39 9.22
C ALA A 949 -45.62 32.14 10.69
N TYR A 950 -44.78 31.40 11.42
CA TYR A 950 -44.92 31.20 12.86
C TYR A 950 -44.96 32.52 13.65
N TYR A 951 -44.05 33.46 13.38
CA TYR A 951 -44.02 34.76 14.06
C TYR A 951 -45.19 35.69 13.72
N ARG A 952 -45.88 35.47 12.59
CA ARG A 952 -47.11 36.19 12.22
C ARG A 952 -48.39 35.53 12.76
N GLY A 953 -48.33 34.24 13.08
CA GLY A 953 -49.50 33.42 13.37
C GLY A 953 -50.17 32.83 12.12
N ASP A 954 -49.50 32.87 10.96
CA ASP A 954 -50.00 32.38 9.66
C ASP A 954 -49.96 30.83 9.57
N ILE A 955 -50.28 30.12 10.65
CA ILE A 955 -50.20 28.65 10.76
C ILE A 955 -51.58 28.04 10.46
N GLY A 956 -51.85 27.78 9.18
CA GLY A 956 -53.07 27.13 8.67
C GLY A 956 -52.75 25.98 7.72
#